data_AF-A0A2A4HPC9-F1
#
_entry.id   AF-A0A2A4HPC9-F1
#
_cell.length_a   1.000
_cell.length_b   1.000
_cell.length_c   1.000
_cell.angle_alpha   90.00
_cell.angle_beta   90.00
_cell.angle_gamma   90.00
#
_symmetry.space_group_name_H-M   'P 1'
#
loop_
_entity.id
_entity.type
_entity.pdbx_description
1 polymer ?
#
loop_
_entity_poly.entity_id
_entity_poly.type
_entity_poly.pdbx_seq_one_letter_code
_entity_poly.pdbx_strand_id
1 'polypeptide(L)'
;MMESNRQEPSAHQNAASAMLAVFPTTDSLKHFAKAGDNAPLLESLLAFAQRHGVLEEADVDALYRYIDEHGGGASRSLDAGRPQTLEELLDNRQAHLSLPLSIRAWTERINALLDKHQVALPRVSNSMLTRLKREPADNLHKQNVLRSLAFWIGHQRQTLGDQWHFEALLALCQASRRTENFTAGVRMGFSLSSRGDLIDNPVVNWLKRTLKRHLDQRDEGSPGGRWGKVHSHDITTLYIDIPKEHDSGAPLAYRQCLRQAVSLAHKVAISWALSEHSSHKRFLSIGLTTGEFSSLDGYLLPLLGAELPGDPVVRVSNFTRQCLQINDIRVLYQERPTEVTLFNGEVLAAWPLTALWSFIYFDFAPELQSDPVLNATGTRFEFDTWQTYTPNTAKDAISTFLRTPHNAMLGIEIAKTLYYRHRFAEACDILRIVLSIDPSSMVARTLRMMIYRNMAVECPTLSGATALFRMAAQDAWCIRQHNASLPEDYYCEVGVLALAEALTLAKFSRAAGNAMGEEERFLALLEEAADLFEKGMSVSPAGLRSSFLLASARLLKAFFRADPHLLIDDRRRVDGSQPLAAEQTINLLRLRGYDVEAALTPEGNQFVEHKLLDKITFHNDAIALRAYRPTLCYTAAVALWDFTPQRTAGLARQALALIEQARTMARELTQSGFHIYSFSRIYGEILTTERFLEHMDNAEQSIRRTAGNTLDAWPNHKPLPLKKQAELLLMANFPTLTATGQTEGKIKSN
;
A
#
# COMPACT_ATOMS: atom_id res chain seq x y z
N MET A 1 -23.50 16.13 -51.94
CA MET A 1 -23.33 14.78 -51.35
C MET A 1 -21.88 14.38 -51.59
N MET A 2 -21.01 14.60 -50.61
CA MET A 2 -19.57 14.36 -50.73
C MET A 2 -19.27 12.94 -50.25
N GLU A 3 -18.99 12.04 -51.18
CA GLU A 3 -18.30 10.78 -50.89
C GLU A 3 -16.86 11.11 -50.49
N SER A 4 -16.52 10.79 -49.25
CA SER A 4 -15.20 11.01 -48.67
C SER A 4 -14.21 9.99 -49.25
N ASN A 5 -13.26 10.49 -50.03
CA ASN A 5 -12.00 9.84 -50.43
C ASN A 5 -11.30 9.24 -49.20
N ARG A 6 -11.42 7.93 -48.97
CA ARG A 6 -10.42 7.18 -48.18
C ARG A 6 -9.20 6.99 -49.07
N GLN A 7 -8.18 7.82 -48.89
CA GLN A 7 -6.85 7.58 -49.47
C GLN A 7 -6.35 6.24 -48.95
N GLU A 8 -6.12 5.27 -49.85
CA GLU A 8 -5.39 4.05 -49.50
C GLU A 8 -3.97 4.45 -49.08
N PRO A 9 -3.47 3.98 -47.92
CA PRO A 9 -2.14 4.35 -47.46
C PRO A 9 -1.06 3.85 -48.42
N SER A 10 -0.02 4.66 -48.63
CA SER A 10 1.06 4.32 -49.56
C SER A 10 1.84 3.09 -49.08
N ALA A 11 2.42 2.32 -50.02
CA ALA A 11 3.23 1.13 -49.69
C ALA A 11 4.36 1.47 -48.69
N HIS A 12 4.94 2.68 -48.82
CA HIS A 12 5.93 3.22 -47.90
C HIS A 12 5.39 3.38 -46.47
N GLN A 13 4.19 3.95 -46.29
CA GLN A 13 3.58 4.13 -44.96
C GLN A 13 3.29 2.79 -44.28
N ASN A 14 2.88 1.76 -45.04
CA ASN A 14 2.65 0.42 -44.51
C ASN A 14 3.95 -0.21 -44.01
N ALA A 15 5.04 -0.02 -44.76
CA ALA A 15 6.36 -0.51 -44.38
C ALA A 15 6.91 0.23 -43.16
N ALA A 16 6.78 1.57 -43.10
CA ALA A 16 7.19 2.37 -41.96
C ALA A 16 6.48 1.95 -40.66
N SER A 17 5.15 1.82 -40.69
CA SER A 17 4.37 1.37 -39.54
C SER A 17 4.71 -0.06 -39.12
N ALA A 18 4.99 -0.97 -40.07
CA ALA A 18 5.45 -2.31 -39.76
C ALA A 18 6.80 -2.32 -39.04
N MET A 19 7.75 -1.48 -39.46
CA MET A 19 9.07 -1.37 -38.84
C MET A 19 8.97 -0.84 -37.41
N LEU A 20 8.17 0.21 -37.17
CA LEU A 20 7.94 0.75 -35.83
C LEU A 20 7.14 -0.21 -34.93
N ALA A 21 6.23 -1.01 -35.49
CA ALA A 21 5.53 -2.03 -34.72
C ALA A 21 6.48 -3.18 -34.28
N VAL A 22 7.44 -3.57 -35.12
CA VAL A 22 8.46 -4.59 -34.78
C VAL A 22 9.50 -4.04 -33.80
N PHE A 23 9.93 -2.80 -34.00
CA PHE A 23 10.93 -2.11 -33.18
C PHE A 23 10.39 -0.76 -32.70
N PRO A 24 9.59 -0.74 -31.63
CA PRO A 24 8.98 0.49 -31.12
C PRO A 24 10.01 1.44 -30.48
N THR A 25 11.13 0.91 -30.00
CA THR A 25 12.19 1.67 -29.33
C THR A 25 13.57 1.24 -29.84
N THR A 26 14.55 2.13 -29.73
CA THR A 26 15.95 1.81 -30.06
C THR A 26 16.50 0.71 -29.16
N ASP A 27 16.03 0.59 -27.92
CA ASP A 27 16.41 -0.49 -27.01
C ASP A 27 15.84 -1.86 -27.44
N SER A 28 14.63 -1.89 -28.01
CA SER A 28 14.05 -3.09 -28.62
C SER A 28 14.91 -3.63 -29.76
N LEU A 29 15.41 -2.72 -30.62
CA LEU A 29 16.32 -3.06 -31.72
C LEU A 29 17.69 -3.52 -31.19
N LYS A 30 18.28 -2.83 -30.21
CA LYS A 30 19.55 -3.25 -29.57
C LYS A 30 19.45 -4.65 -29.00
N HIS A 31 18.37 -4.96 -28.30
CA HIS A 31 18.18 -6.29 -27.72
C HIS A 31 18.04 -7.37 -28.79
N PHE A 32 17.31 -7.07 -29.87
CA PHE A 32 17.16 -7.98 -31.00
C PHE A 32 18.49 -8.24 -31.73
N ALA A 33 19.27 -7.19 -31.99
CA ALA A 33 20.55 -7.27 -32.72
C ALA A 33 21.67 -7.96 -31.92
N LYS A 34 21.63 -7.90 -30.58
CA LYS A 34 22.63 -8.57 -29.71
C LYS A 34 22.54 -10.10 -29.74
N ALA A 35 21.38 -10.66 -30.09
CA ALA A 35 21.23 -12.11 -30.20
C ALA A 35 21.74 -12.56 -31.58
N GLY A 36 22.90 -13.22 -31.63
CA GLY A 36 23.53 -13.65 -32.89
C GLY A 36 22.62 -14.47 -33.81
N ASP A 37 21.70 -15.25 -33.23
CA ASP A 37 20.69 -16.03 -33.97
C ASP A 37 19.68 -15.17 -34.77
N ASN A 38 19.55 -13.88 -34.45
CA ASN A 38 18.65 -12.95 -35.13
C ASN A 38 19.32 -12.21 -36.31
N ALA A 39 20.64 -12.35 -36.52
CA ALA A 39 21.34 -11.68 -37.63
C ALA A 39 20.66 -11.85 -39.01
N PRO A 40 20.29 -13.06 -39.47
CA PRO A 40 19.60 -13.23 -40.76
C PRO A 40 18.19 -12.63 -40.77
N LEU A 41 17.53 -12.53 -39.61
CA LEU A 41 16.22 -11.89 -39.48
C LEU A 41 16.35 -10.38 -39.63
N LEU A 42 17.36 -9.79 -39.00
CA LEU A 42 17.66 -8.36 -39.08
C LEU A 42 18.00 -7.94 -40.51
N GLU A 43 18.85 -8.71 -41.20
CA GLU A 43 19.18 -8.48 -42.61
C GLU A 43 17.91 -8.46 -43.49
N SER A 44 16.99 -9.40 -43.29
CA SER A 44 15.73 -9.44 -44.04
C SER A 44 14.82 -8.23 -43.77
N LEU A 45 14.82 -7.71 -42.53
CA LEU A 45 14.05 -6.54 -42.13
C LEU A 45 14.66 -5.24 -42.66
N LEU A 46 15.99 -5.12 -42.69
CA LEU A 46 16.70 -4.00 -43.30
C LEU A 46 16.49 -3.97 -44.82
N ALA A 47 16.58 -5.12 -45.49
CA ALA A 47 16.29 -5.25 -46.92
C ALA A 47 14.81 -4.94 -47.24
N PHE A 48 13.88 -5.27 -46.33
CA PHE A 48 12.49 -4.84 -46.43
C PHE A 48 12.34 -3.32 -46.33
N ALA A 49 12.92 -2.71 -45.29
CA ALA A 49 12.88 -1.25 -45.10
C ALA A 49 13.46 -0.49 -46.30
N GLN A 50 14.58 -0.94 -46.85
CA GLN A 50 15.19 -0.31 -48.03
C GLN A 50 14.31 -0.43 -49.27
N ARG A 51 13.77 -1.62 -49.56
CA ARG A 51 12.92 -1.85 -50.75
C ARG A 51 11.67 -0.99 -50.80
N HIS A 52 11.14 -0.59 -49.63
CA HIS A 52 9.97 0.27 -49.52
C HIS A 52 10.31 1.73 -49.20
N GLY A 53 11.59 2.10 -49.31
CA GLY A 53 12.07 3.47 -49.13
C GLY A 53 11.94 4.01 -47.70
N VAL A 54 11.82 3.13 -46.69
CA VAL A 54 11.85 3.51 -45.26
C VAL A 54 13.28 3.91 -44.86
N LEU A 55 14.27 3.22 -45.44
CA LEU A 55 15.69 3.55 -45.32
C LEU A 55 16.29 3.74 -46.72
N GLU A 56 17.27 4.61 -46.85
CA GLU A 56 18.03 4.78 -48.11
C GLU A 56 18.97 3.59 -48.36
N GLU A 57 19.60 3.10 -47.29
CA GLU A 57 20.50 1.94 -47.30
C GLU A 57 20.07 0.91 -46.25
N ALA A 58 20.31 -0.38 -46.52
CA ALA A 58 20.03 -1.48 -45.59
C ALA A 58 21.07 -1.53 -44.45
N ASP A 59 21.10 -0.46 -43.65
CA ASP A 59 22.05 -0.23 -42.57
C ASP A 59 21.33 -0.18 -41.20
N VAL A 60 21.92 -0.83 -40.20
CA VAL A 60 21.39 -0.89 -38.84
C VAL A 60 21.48 0.47 -38.14
N ASP A 61 22.50 1.27 -38.41
CA ASP A 61 22.65 2.61 -37.82
C ASP A 61 21.65 3.60 -38.42
N ALA A 62 21.34 3.47 -39.72
CA ALA A 62 20.21 4.15 -40.34
C ALA A 62 18.87 3.77 -39.68
N LEU A 63 18.65 2.48 -39.36
CA LEU A 63 17.45 2.04 -38.67
C LEU A 63 17.37 2.58 -37.22
N TYR A 64 18.49 2.63 -36.49
CA TYR A 64 18.51 3.24 -35.16
C TYR A 64 18.09 4.71 -35.19
N ARG A 65 18.63 5.51 -36.13
CA ARG A 65 18.24 6.91 -36.32
C ARG A 65 16.77 7.04 -36.68
N TYR A 66 16.29 6.21 -37.60
CA TYR A 66 14.89 6.22 -38.00
C TYR A 66 13.93 5.97 -36.83
N ILE A 67 14.23 4.98 -35.97
CA ILE A 67 13.43 4.68 -34.78
C ILE A 67 13.54 5.79 -33.73
N ASP A 68 14.70 6.43 -33.55
CA ASP A 68 14.83 7.54 -32.59
C ASP A 68 14.01 8.77 -33.03
N GLU A 69 14.02 9.08 -34.32
CA GLU A 69 13.29 10.21 -34.91
C GLU A 69 11.77 9.97 -34.98
N HIS A 70 11.33 8.73 -35.16
CA HIS A 70 9.91 8.41 -35.45
C HIS A 70 9.25 7.49 -34.41
N GLY A 71 10.00 6.86 -33.51
CA GLY A 71 9.52 5.96 -32.45
C GLY A 71 9.08 6.67 -31.17
N GLY A 72 9.16 8.01 -31.16
CA GLY A 72 8.74 8.87 -30.05
C GLY A 72 7.24 8.96 -29.87
N GLY A 73 6.63 7.90 -29.32
CA GLY A 73 5.22 7.88 -28.94
C GLY A 73 4.81 6.80 -27.93
N ALA A 74 5.76 6.04 -27.38
CA ALA A 74 5.49 4.96 -26.43
C ALA A 74 5.28 5.46 -24.99
N SER A 75 4.28 6.33 -24.79
CA SER A 75 3.55 6.48 -23.51
C SER A 75 2.30 7.33 -23.75
N ARG A 76 1.35 6.81 -24.53
CA ARG A 76 -0.05 7.19 -24.35
C ARG A 76 -0.65 6.18 -23.40
N SER A 77 -1.13 6.69 -22.26
CA SER A 77 -1.92 5.98 -21.25
C SER A 77 -2.76 4.86 -21.87
N LEU A 78 -2.60 3.65 -21.37
CA LEU A 78 -3.46 2.51 -21.70
C LEU A 78 -4.87 2.85 -21.21
N ASP A 79 -5.75 3.25 -22.13
CA ASP A 79 -7.15 3.54 -21.80
C ASP A 79 -7.85 2.34 -21.15
N ALA A 80 -8.76 2.62 -20.22
CA ALA A 80 -9.65 1.64 -19.63
C ALA A 80 -10.47 0.94 -20.74
N GLY A 81 -10.30 -0.38 -20.89
CA GLY A 81 -11.00 -1.21 -21.90
C GLY A 81 -10.11 -2.00 -22.86
N ARG A 82 -8.77 -1.93 -22.74
CA ARG A 82 -7.85 -2.84 -23.46
C ARG A 82 -7.77 -4.22 -22.81
N PRO A 83 -7.53 -5.28 -23.61
CA PRO A 83 -7.33 -6.62 -23.08
C PRO A 83 -6.12 -6.67 -22.16
N GLN A 84 -6.26 -7.37 -21.04
CA GLN A 84 -5.21 -7.55 -20.02
C GLN A 84 -4.30 -8.76 -20.33
N THR A 85 -4.73 -9.64 -21.24
CA THR A 85 -4.00 -10.86 -21.62
C THR A 85 -4.03 -11.09 -23.13
N LEU A 86 -3.04 -11.84 -23.64
CA LEU A 86 -3.04 -12.26 -25.04
C LEU A 86 -4.25 -13.16 -25.36
N GLU A 87 -4.73 -13.95 -24.39
CA GLU A 87 -5.94 -14.76 -24.55
C GLU A 87 -7.16 -13.88 -24.87
N GLU A 88 -7.39 -12.84 -24.07
CA GLU A 88 -8.46 -11.88 -24.27
C GLU A 88 -8.34 -11.13 -25.61
N LEU A 89 -7.13 -10.68 -25.98
CA LEU A 89 -6.89 -10.02 -27.27
C LEU A 89 -7.26 -10.94 -28.44
N LEU A 90 -6.87 -12.21 -28.39
CA LEU A 90 -7.06 -13.17 -29.47
C LEU A 90 -8.51 -13.68 -29.56
N ASP A 91 -9.18 -13.85 -28.42
CA ASP A 91 -10.57 -14.32 -28.36
C ASP A 91 -11.57 -13.22 -28.72
N ASN A 92 -11.28 -11.97 -28.32
CA ASN A 92 -12.06 -10.78 -28.69
C ASN A 92 -11.42 -9.96 -29.83
N ARG A 93 -10.66 -10.60 -30.72
CA ARG A 93 -9.94 -9.94 -31.83
C ARG A 93 -10.80 -9.09 -32.77
N GLN A 94 -12.09 -9.39 -32.90
CA GLN A 94 -13.01 -8.55 -33.67
C GLN A 94 -13.17 -7.17 -33.03
N ALA A 95 -13.26 -7.12 -31.70
CA ALA A 95 -13.41 -5.88 -30.94
C ALA A 95 -12.09 -5.09 -30.88
N HIS A 96 -10.96 -5.77 -30.66
CA HIS A 96 -9.68 -5.11 -30.40
C HIS A 96 -8.79 -4.90 -31.63
N LEU A 97 -8.92 -5.75 -32.65
CA LEU A 97 -8.10 -5.70 -33.87
C LEU A 97 -8.92 -5.45 -35.15
N SER A 98 -10.24 -5.28 -35.02
CA SER A 98 -11.17 -5.17 -36.17
C SER A 98 -10.94 -6.30 -37.20
N LEU A 99 -10.81 -7.53 -36.69
CA LEU A 99 -10.38 -8.69 -37.45
C LEU A 99 -11.43 -9.81 -37.50
N PRO A 100 -12.28 -9.87 -38.55
CA PRO A 100 -13.36 -10.86 -38.68
C PRO A 100 -12.85 -12.17 -39.29
N LEU A 101 -11.63 -12.58 -38.93
CA LEU A 101 -11.00 -13.81 -39.46
C LEU A 101 -10.97 -14.89 -38.39
N SER A 102 -10.99 -16.16 -38.81
CA SER A 102 -10.59 -17.26 -37.95
C SER A 102 -9.10 -17.18 -37.64
N ILE A 103 -8.66 -17.73 -36.51
CA ILE A 103 -7.23 -17.74 -36.14
C ILE A 103 -6.40 -18.41 -37.24
N ARG A 104 -6.91 -19.51 -37.81
CA ARG A 104 -6.27 -20.21 -38.94
C ARG A 104 -6.07 -19.31 -40.15
N ALA A 105 -7.14 -18.64 -40.62
CA ALA A 105 -7.06 -17.72 -41.76
C ALA A 105 -6.14 -16.54 -41.49
N TRP A 106 -6.06 -16.08 -40.23
CA TRP A 106 -5.14 -15.02 -39.85
C TRP A 106 -3.68 -15.47 -39.89
N THR A 107 -3.35 -16.64 -39.34
CA THR A 107 -1.98 -17.20 -39.42
C THR A 107 -1.52 -17.41 -40.85
N GLU A 108 -2.39 -17.89 -41.74
CA GLU A 108 -2.11 -18.04 -43.17
C GLU A 108 -1.81 -16.67 -43.83
N ARG A 109 -2.56 -15.61 -43.48
CA ARG A 109 -2.31 -14.25 -44.01
C ARG A 109 -1.03 -13.61 -43.46
N ILE A 110 -0.67 -13.89 -42.21
CA ILE A 110 0.61 -13.43 -41.64
C ILE A 110 1.75 -14.07 -42.43
N ASN A 111 1.72 -15.39 -42.57
CA ASN A 111 2.76 -16.13 -43.28
C ASN A 111 2.87 -15.72 -44.76
N ALA A 112 1.73 -15.55 -45.44
CA ALA A 112 1.71 -15.07 -46.82
C ALA A 112 2.29 -13.65 -46.97
N LEU A 113 2.10 -12.78 -45.99
CA LEU A 113 2.67 -11.43 -46.01
C LEU A 113 4.19 -11.45 -45.82
N LEU A 114 4.67 -12.27 -44.87
CA LEU A 114 6.11 -12.47 -44.65
C LEU A 114 6.79 -13.04 -45.91
N ASP A 115 6.19 -14.07 -46.52
CA ASP A 115 6.69 -14.67 -47.76
C ASP A 115 6.69 -13.66 -48.91
N LYS A 116 5.60 -12.90 -49.10
CA LYS A 116 5.47 -11.86 -50.15
C LYS A 116 6.56 -10.81 -50.05
N HIS A 117 6.91 -10.40 -48.83
CA HIS A 117 7.89 -9.34 -48.59
C HIS A 117 9.29 -9.88 -48.27
N GLN A 118 9.49 -11.20 -48.37
CA GLN A 118 10.77 -11.87 -48.10
C GLN A 118 11.34 -11.49 -46.73
N VAL A 119 10.47 -11.39 -45.72
CA VAL A 119 10.87 -11.14 -44.32
C VAL A 119 11.02 -12.48 -43.63
N ALA A 120 12.21 -12.76 -43.09
CA ALA A 120 12.59 -14.07 -42.59
C ALA A 120 12.04 -14.40 -41.18
N LEU A 121 11.17 -13.56 -40.62
CA LEU A 121 10.53 -13.79 -39.32
C LEU A 121 9.80 -15.16 -39.29
N PRO A 122 9.72 -15.81 -38.12
CA PRO A 122 9.20 -17.18 -38.01
C PRO A 122 7.74 -17.26 -38.41
N ARG A 123 7.38 -18.35 -39.11
CA ARG A 123 5.98 -18.63 -39.46
C ARG A 123 5.13 -18.81 -38.20
N VAL A 124 3.94 -18.22 -38.23
CA VAL A 124 2.95 -18.30 -37.15
C VAL A 124 2.01 -19.48 -37.40
N SER A 125 1.74 -20.25 -36.35
CA SER A 125 0.79 -21.37 -36.38
C SER A 125 -0.25 -21.25 -35.27
N ASN A 126 -1.40 -21.91 -35.44
CA ASN A 126 -2.44 -21.96 -34.41
C ASN A 126 -1.93 -22.54 -33.08
N SER A 127 -1.04 -23.55 -33.13
CA SER A 127 -0.45 -24.14 -31.94
C SER A 127 0.45 -23.14 -31.21
N MET A 128 1.23 -22.33 -31.93
CA MET A 128 2.07 -21.28 -31.35
C MET A 128 1.23 -20.17 -30.71
N LEU A 129 0.14 -19.74 -31.34
CA LEU A 129 -0.76 -18.75 -30.74
C LEU A 129 -1.46 -19.31 -29.50
N THR A 130 -1.93 -20.56 -29.55
CA THR A 130 -2.52 -21.24 -28.39
C THR A 130 -1.52 -21.35 -27.24
N ARG A 131 -0.24 -21.56 -27.56
CA ARG A 131 0.84 -21.61 -26.58
C ARG A 131 1.14 -20.24 -25.97
N LEU A 132 1.22 -19.19 -26.78
CA LEU A 132 1.45 -17.81 -26.33
C LEU A 132 0.28 -17.24 -25.51
N LYS A 133 -0.94 -17.77 -25.65
CA LYS A 133 -2.06 -17.46 -24.73
C LYS A 133 -1.76 -17.88 -23.28
N ARG A 134 -0.96 -18.92 -23.08
CA ARG A 134 -0.79 -19.62 -21.79
C ARG A 134 0.63 -19.57 -21.25
N GLU A 135 1.62 -19.30 -22.11
CA GLU A 135 3.05 -19.31 -21.78
C GLU A 135 3.70 -17.95 -22.08
N PRO A 136 4.72 -17.56 -21.30
CA PRO A 136 5.52 -16.36 -21.59
C PRO A 136 6.28 -16.51 -22.90
N ALA A 137 6.59 -15.39 -23.54
CA ALA A 137 7.51 -15.30 -24.67
C ALA A 137 8.97 -15.18 -24.17
N ASP A 138 9.42 -16.22 -23.47
CA ASP A 138 10.69 -16.31 -22.73
C ASP A 138 11.91 -16.70 -23.59
N ASN A 139 11.70 -17.06 -24.84
CA ASN A 139 12.77 -17.41 -25.77
C ASN A 139 12.65 -16.62 -27.08
N LEU A 140 13.78 -16.52 -27.80
CA LEU A 140 13.90 -15.76 -29.04
C LEU A 140 12.84 -16.16 -30.08
N HIS A 141 12.55 -17.45 -30.23
CA HIS A 141 11.56 -17.91 -31.19
C HIS A 141 10.16 -17.40 -30.87
N LYS A 142 9.70 -17.52 -29.62
CA LYS A 142 8.40 -16.99 -29.18
C LYS A 142 8.32 -15.47 -29.34
N GLN A 143 9.37 -14.74 -28.98
CA GLN A 143 9.44 -13.29 -29.17
C GLN A 143 9.36 -12.91 -30.65
N ASN A 144 10.02 -13.66 -31.53
CA ASN A 144 10.00 -13.39 -32.97
C ASN A 144 8.67 -13.78 -33.62
N VAL A 145 7.91 -14.72 -33.04
CA VAL A 145 6.50 -14.94 -33.40
C VAL A 145 5.63 -13.73 -33.02
N LEU A 146 5.87 -13.08 -31.87
CA LEU A 146 5.20 -11.82 -31.55
C LEU A 146 5.61 -10.68 -32.50
N ARG A 147 6.88 -10.62 -32.90
CA ARG A 147 7.32 -9.68 -33.94
C ARG A 147 6.64 -9.94 -35.28
N SER A 148 6.37 -11.20 -35.62
CA SER A 148 5.60 -11.55 -36.83
C SER A 148 4.15 -11.05 -36.77
N LEU A 149 3.53 -11.09 -35.58
CA LEU A 149 2.21 -10.51 -35.34
C LEU A 149 2.26 -8.98 -35.44
N ALA A 150 3.21 -8.34 -34.74
CA ALA A 150 3.39 -6.90 -34.75
C ALA A 150 3.65 -6.37 -36.18
N PHE A 151 4.50 -7.05 -36.94
CA PHE A 151 4.78 -6.75 -38.35
C PHE A 151 3.50 -6.74 -39.19
N TRP A 152 2.68 -7.78 -39.07
CA TRP A 152 1.43 -7.86 -39.81
C TRP A 152 0.42 -6.78 -39.38
N ILE A 153 0.32 -6.50 -38.07
CA ILE A 153 -0.57 -5.45 -37.55
C ILE A 153 -0.13 -4.08 -38.07
N GLY A 154 1.15 -3.71 -37.93
CA GLY A 154 1.66 -2.44 -38.45
C GLY A 154 1.47 -2.31 -39.96
N HIS A 155 1.69 -3.39 -40.73
CA HIS A 155 1.55 -3.35 -42.18
C HIS A 155 0.08 -3.31 -42.67
N GLN A 156 -0.83 -4.08 -42.06
CA GLN A 156 -2.21 -4.26 -42.58
C GLN A 156 -3.25 -3.42 -41.82
N ARG A 157 -2.84 -2.85 -40.68
CA ARG A 157 -3.66 -2.11 -39.73
C ARG A 157 -2.82 -0.98 -39.11
N GLN A 158 -2.27 -0.08 -39.93
CA GLN A 158 -1.38 1.00 -39.50
C GLN A 158 -1.86 1.77 -38.25
N THR A 159 -3.15 2.10 -38.18
CA THR A 159 -3.76 2.83 -37.04
C THR A 159 -3.69 2.07 -35.71
N LEU A 160 -3.42 0.76 -35.77
CA LEU A 160 -3.23 -0.14 -34.63
C LEU A 160 -1.75 -0.51 -34.42
N GLY A 161 -0.83 -0.15 -35.33
CA GLY A 161 0.60 -0.45 -35.21
C GLY A 161 1.21 0.15 -33.95
N ASP A 162 0.90 1.42 -33.67
CA ASP A 162 1.33 2.13 -32.46
C ASP A 162 0.68 1.59 -31.18
N GLN A 163 -0.40 0.83 -31.33
CA GLN A 163 -1.20 0.29 -30.23
C GLN A 163 -0.77 -1.12 -29.83
N TRP A 164 -0.46 -1.94 -30.83
CA TRP A 164 -0.17 -3.37 -30.72
C TRP A 164 1.19 -3.69 -31.33
N HIS A 165 2.20 -2.92 -30.94
CA HIS A 165 3.61 -3.16 -31.25
C HIS A 165 4.17 -4.33 -30.43
N PHE A 166 5.39 -4.76 -30.76
CA PHE A 166 6.05 -5.92 -30.15
C PHE A 166 6.06 -5.86 -28.61
N GLU A 167 6.45 -4.74 -28.01
CA GLU A 167 6.48 -4.62 -26.54
C GLU A 167 5.09 -4.65 -25.90
N ALA A 168 4.07 -4.07 -26.54
CA ALA A 168 2.68 -4.16 -26.07
C ALA A 168 2.18 -5.62 -26.12
N LEU A 169 2.46 -6.35 -27.20
CA LEU A 169 2.12 -7.77 -27.31
C LEU A 169 2.93 -8.63 -26.33
N LEU A 170 4.19 -8.28 -26.09
CA LEU A 170 5.05 -8.95 -25.11
C LEU A 170 4.52 -8.76 -23.68
N ALA A 171 4.03 -7.56 -23.34
CA ALA A 171 3.40 -7.28 -22.05
C ALA A 171 2.09 -8.09 -21.85
N LEU A 172 1.35 -8.38 -22.92
CA LEU A 172 0.14 -9.21 -22.88
C LEU A 172 0.39 -10.71 -22.80
N CYS A 173 1.52 -11.17 -23.34
CA CYS A 173 2.01 -12.52 -23.11
C CYS A 173 2.39 -12.59 -21.64
N GLN A 174 1.45 -13.05 -20.82
CA GLN A 174 1.59 -13.20 -19.37
C GLN A 174 3.05 -13.48 -19.07
N ALA A 175 3.75 -12.54 -18.43
CA ALA A 175 4.90 -12.90 -17.62
C ALA A 175 4.37 -14.08 -16.83
N SER A 176 4.86 -15.28 -17.14
CA SER A 176 4.49 -16.52 -16.49
C SER A 176 4.18 -16.15 -15.04
N ARG A 177 2.99 -16.47 -14.52
CA ARG A 177 2.84 -17.69 -13.72
C ARG A 177 4.15 -18.46 -13.70
N ARG A 178 5.17 -17.84 -13.11
CA ARG A 178 6.38 -18.47 -12.68
C ARG A 178 5.78 -19.44 -11.66
N THR A 179 5.58 -20.68 -12.09
CA THR A 179 6.18 -21.77 -11.34
C THR A 179 7.70 -21.54 -11.38
N GLU A 180 8.15 -20.41 -10.81
CA GLU A 180 9.31 -20.48 -9.96
C GLU A 180 8.93 -21.59 -9.01
N ASN A 181 9.66 -22.69 -9.08
CA ASN A 181 9.72 -23.60 -7.96
C ASN A 181 10.38 -22.78 -6.86
N PHE A 182 9.59 -21.93 -6.22
CA PHE A 182 10.03 -21.12 -5.11
C PHE A 182 10.52 -22.10 -4.08
N THR A 183 11.80 -22.08 -3.80
CA THR A 183 12.43 -22.99 -2.85
C THR A 183 12.27 -22.49 -1.42
N ALA A 184 11.90 -21.21 -1.25
CA ALA A 184 11.81 -20.57 0.04
C ALA A 184 10.66 -19.55 0.13
N GLY A 185 10.22 -19.31 1.36
CA GLY A 185 9.16 -18.38 1.69
C GLY A 185 8.71 -18.56 3.13
N VAL A 186 7.41 -18.39 3.35
CA VAL A 186 6.75 -18.61 4.64
C VAL A 186 5.78 -19.78 4.51
N ARG A 187 5.96 -20.82 5.32
CA ARG A 187 4.97 -21.89 5.50
C ARG A 187 4.10 -21.59 6.71
N MET A 188 2.80 -21.51 6.45
CA MET A 188 1.76 -21.33 7.46
C MET A 188 1.09 -22.67 7.73
N GLY A 189 1.07 -23.12 8.98
CA GLY A 189 0.31 -24.29 9.40
C GLY A 189 -0.91 -23.89 10.21
N PHE A 190 -2.00 -24.64 10.05
CA PHE A 190 -3.28 -24.44 10.75
C PHE A 190 -3.69 -25.79 11.34
N SER A 191 -3.59 -25.93 12.65
CA SER A 191 -3.91 -27.16 13.37
C SER A 191 -5.17 -26.96 14.21
N LEU A 192 -6.13 -27.86 14.04
CA LEU A 192 -7.31 -27.97 14.89
C LEU A 192 -7.04 -29.00 15.98
N SER A 193 -7.20 -28.60 17.24
CA SER A 193 -7.07 -29.49 18.39
C SER A 193 -8.30 -29.43 19.27
N SER A 194 -8.51 -30.47 20.08
CA SER A 194 -9.69 -30.59 20.93
C SER A 194 -9.37 -31.11 22.31
N ARG A 195 -10.10 -30.59 23.30
CA ARG A 195 -10.17 -31.06 24.69
C ARG A 195 -11.54 -31.69 24.99
N GLY A 196 -12.03 -32.54 24.08
CA GLY A 196 -13.20 -33.40 24.30
C GLY A 196 -14.34 -33.28 23.28
N ASP A 197 -14.37 -32.24 22.46
CA ASP A 197 -15.33 -32.11 21.35
C ASP A 197 -14.79 -32.79 20.08
N LEU A 198 -15.63 -33.48 19.30
CA LEU A 198 -15.15 -34.09 18.06
C LEU A 198 -14.74 -33.02 17.03
N ILE A 199 -13.57 -33.17 16.40
CA ILE A 199 -13.22 -32.45 15.17
C ILE A 199 -13.70 -33.30 14.00
N ASP A 200 -14.84 -32.92 13.44
CA ASP A 200 -15.50 -33.65 12.36
C ASP A 200 -15.24 -32.99 10.99
N ASN A 201 -15.69 -33.67 9.93
CA ASN A 201 -15.55 -33.18 8.55
C ASN A 201 -16.10 -31.75 8.34
N PRO A 202 -17.26 -31.35 8.91
CA PRO A 202 -17.74 -29.97 8.86
C PRO A 202 -16.71 -28.92 9.32
N VAL A 203 -16.05 -29.12 10.47
CA VAL A 203 -15.07 -28.16 11.01
C VAL A 203 -13.85 -28.04 10.08
N VAL A 204 -13.31 -29.17 9.60
CA VAL A 204 -12.17 -29.18 8.66
C VAL A 204 -12.55 -28.53 7.33
N ASN A 205 -13.74 -28.81 6.81
CA ASN A 205 -14.25 -28.22 5.58
C ASN A 205 -14.55 -26.74 5.72
N TRP A 206 -14.98 -26.28 6.90
CA TRP A 206 -15.07 -24.86 7.21
C TRP A 206 -13.71 -24.20 7.09
N LEU A 207 -12.66 -24.75 7.72
CA LEU A 207 -11.31 -24.17 7.67
C LEU A 207 -10.77 -24.11 6.24
N LYS A 208 -10.90 -25.20 5.46
CA LYS A 208 -10.51 -25.23 4.03
C LYS A 208 -11.21 -24.13 3.22
N ARG A 209 -12.52 -23.96 3.41
CA ARG A 209 -13.31 -22.93 2.70
C ARG A 209 -12.91 -21.52 3.13
N THR A 210 -12.72 -21.29 4.43
CA THR A 210 -12.29 -19.99 4.98
C THR A 210 -10.92 -19.60 4.44
N LEU A 211 -9.95 -20.51 4.44
CA LEU A 211 -8.62 -20.28 3.87
C LEU A 211 -8.71 -19.95 2.38
N LYS A 212 -9.43 -20.77 1.61
CA LYS A 212 -9.62 -20.54 0.17
C LYS A 212 -10.27 -19.17 -0.11
N ARG A 213 -11.32 -18.81 0.62
CA ARG A 213 -12.00 -17.51 0.47
C ARG A 213 -11.05 -16.33 0.72
N HIS A 214 -10.26 -16.38 1.80
CA HIS A 214 -9.31 -15.30 2.13
C HIS A 214 -8.12 -15.23 1.15
N LEU A 215 -7.76 -16.34 0.51
CA LEU A 215 -6.78 -16.39 -0.57
C LEU A 215 -7.33 -15.85 -1.89
N ASP A 216 -8.60 -16.15 -2.21
CA ASP A 216 -9.30 -15.71 -3.42
C ASP A 216 -9.65 -14.20 -3.39
N GLN A 217 -9.85 -13.61 -2.20
CA GLN A 217 -10.13 -12.17 -1.99
C GLN A 217 -8.88 -11.25 -2.08
N ARG A 218 -7.76 -11.72 -2.63
CA ARG A 218 -6.52 -10.91 -2.74
C ARG A 218 -6.48 -10.11 -4.05
N ASP A 219 -5.96 -8.88 -3.96
CA ASP A 219 -5.87 -7.89 -5.06
C ASP A 219 -5.26 -8.45 -6.36
N GLU A 220 -5.83 -8.06 -7.50
CA GLU A 220 -5.43 -8.39 -8.89
C GLU A 220 -4.03 -7.87 -9.31
N GLY A 221 -3.19 -7.40 -8.37
CA GLY A 221 -1.89 -6.78 -8.64
C GLY A 221 -0.66 -7.49 -8.04
N SER A 222 -0.81 -8.67 -7.40
CA SER A 222 0.36 -9.42 -6.93
C SER A 222 1.09 -10.07 -8.11
N PRO A 223 2.42 -9.89 -8.27
CA PRO A 223 3.19 -10.59 -9.29
C PRO A 223 3.20 -12.09 -8.97
N GLY A 224 2.27 -12.83 -9.55
CA GLY A 224 2.09 -14.26 -9.30
C GLY A 224 0.66 -14.60 -8.92
N GLY A 225 -0.15 -14.93 -9.92
CA GLY A 225 -1.51 -15.42 -9.70
C GLY A 225 -1.56 -16.61 -8.73
N ARG A 226 -2.48 -16.54 -7.75
CA ARG A 226 -2.86 -17.59 -6.78
C ARG A 226 -1.68 -18.31 -6.11
N TRP A 227 -0.97 -17.60 -5.25
CA TRP A 227 -0.06 -18.22 -4.28
C TRP A 227 -0.85 -18.90 -3.16
N GLY A 228 -0.28 -19.96 -2.58
CA GLY A 228 -0.83 -20.60 -1.38
C GLY A 228 -2.01 -21.54 -1.63
N LYS A 229 -1.80 -22.67 -2.31
CA LYS A 229 -2.78 -23.76 -2.26
C LYS A 229 -2.88 -24.27 -0.82
N VAL A 230 -4.09 -24.64 -0.41
CA VAL A 230 -4.31 -25.27 0.89
C VAL A 230 -3.94 -26.75 0.75
N HIS A 231 -2.89 -27.16 1.45
CA HIS A 231 -2.43 -28.54 1.53
C HIS A 231 -2.89 -29.17 2.84
N SER A 232 -3.12 -30.48 2.85
CA SER A 232 -3.34 -31.26 4.08
C SER A 232 -2.00 -31.84 4.50
N HIS A 233 -1.60 -31.62 5.74
CA HIS A 233 -0.52 -32.39 6.36
C HIS A 233 -1.10 -33.70 6.94
N ASP A 234 -2.21 -33.58 7.66
CA ASP A 234 -3.03 -34.70 8.17
C ASP A 234 -4.52 -34.32 8.09
N ILE A 235 -5.38 -35.02 8.83
CA ILE A 235 -6.84 -34.78 8.84
C ILE A 235 -7.19 -33.41 9.45
N THR A 236 -6.49 -33.01 10.51
CA THR A 236 -6.78 -31.83 11.34
C THR A 236 -5.83 -30.66 11.09
N THR A 237 -4.74 -30.90 10.35
CA THR A 237 -3.68 -29.94 10.08
C THR A 237 -3.59 -29.63 8.60
N LEU A 238 -3.75 -28.34 8.26
CA LEU A 238 -3.59 -27.80 6.91
C LEU A 238 -2.36 -26.89 6.86
N TYR A 239 -1.77 -26.73 5.69
CA TYR A 239 -0.70 -25.74 5.49
C TYR A 239 -0.81 -25.00 4.16
N ILE A 240 -0.16 -23.84 4.10
CA ILE A 240 -0.09 -22.95 2.94
C ILE A 240 1.35 -22.46 2.81
N ASP A 241 1.89 -22.52 1.59
CA ASP A 241 3.19 -21.94 1.25
C ASP A 241 3.01 -20.59 0.55
N ILE A 242 3.60 -19.55 1.14
CA ILE A 242 3.64 -18.20 0.57
C ILE A 242 5.10 -17.91 0.18
N PRO A 243 5.44 -17.98 -1.11
CA PRO A 243 6.82 -17.84 -1.55
C PRO A 243 7.36 -16.42 -1.39
N LYS A 244 8.69 -16.26 -1.31
CA LYS A 244 9.33 -14.94 -1.37
C LYS A 244 9.54 -14.53 -2.83
N GLU A 245 9.47 -13.23 -3.13
CA GLU A 245 9.63 -12.70 -4.50
C GLU A 245 11.09 -12.58 -4.93
N HIS A 246 12.00 -12.32 -3.98
CA HIS A 246 13.41 -12.11 -4.26
C HIS A 246 14.22 -13.35 -3.93
N ASP A 247 15.09 -13.76 -4.85
CA ASP A 247 16.06 -14.84 -4.63
C ASP A 247 17.23 -14.37 -3.74
N SER A 248 16.93 -14.13 -2.47
CA SER A 248 17.89 -13.74 -1.45
C SER A 248 17.55 -14.41 -0.13
N GLY A 249 18.55 -14.94 0.56
CA GLY A 249 18.40 -15.50 1.92
C GLY A 249 18.26 -14.44 3.00
N ALA A 250 18.45 -13.16 2.68
CA ALA A 250 18.41 -12.08 3.67
C ALA A 250 16.99 -11.92 4.25
N PRO A 251 16.84 -11.61 5.56
CA PRO A 251 15.54 -11.40 6.19
C PRO A 251 14.63 -10.39 5.45
N LEU A 252 15.22 -9.36 4.84
CA LEU A 252 14.49 -8.34 4.07
C LEU A 252 13.73 -8.92 2.84
N ALA A 253 14.20 -10.02 2.27
CA ALA A 253 13.59 -10.64 1.10
C ALA A 253 12.20 -11.24 1.41
N TYR A 254 11.89 -11.49 2.68
CA TYR A 254 10.64 -12.12 3.12
C TYR A 254 9.52 -11.12 3.43
N ARG A 255 9.70 -9.81 3.20
CA ARG A 255 8.73 -8.76 3.57
C ARG A 255 7.30 -9.05 3.11
N GLN A 256 7.13 -9.21 1.81
CA GLN A 256 5.82 -9.33 1.19
C GLN A 256 5.10 -10.60 1.63
N CYS A 257 5.79 -11.74 1.60
CA CYS A 257 5.22 -13.01 2.02
C CYS A 257 4.89 -13.04 3.52
N LEU A 258 5.72 -12.42 4.38
CA LEU A 258 5.45 -12.32 5.82
C LEU A 258 4.25 -11.42 6.12
N ARG A 259 4.15 -10.24 5.50
CA ARG A 259 2.98 -9.37 5.69
C ARG A 259 1.70 -10.12 5.32
N GLN A 260 1.73 -10.81 4.18
CA GLN A 260 0.60 -11.61 3.72
C GLN A 260 0.28 -12.76 4.69
N ALA A 261 1.29 -13.45 5.21
CA ALA A 261 1.12 -14.53 6.16
C ALA A 261 0.48 -14.04 7.47
N VAL A 262 1.01 -12.96 8.06
CA VAL A 262 0.46 -12.39 9.30
C VAL A 262 -0.96 -11.85 9.08
N SER A 263 -1.22 -11.19 7.96
CA SER A 263 -2.58 -10.71 7.63
C SER A 263 -3.57 -11.87 7.47
N LEU A 264 -3.16 -12.99 6.83
CA LEU A 264 -4.01 -14.17 6.71
C LEU A 264 -4.23 -14.84 8.07
N ALA A 265 -3.19 -14.97 8.90
CA ALA A 265 -3.29 -15.53 10.24
C ALA A 265 -4.28 -14.72 11.11
N HIS A 266 -4.19 -13.39 11.05
CA HIS A 266 -5.12 -12.48 11.71
C HIS A 266 -6.56 -12.68 11.26
N LYS A 267 -6.83 -12.63 9.94
CA LYS A 267 -8.18 -12.82 9.39
C LYS A 267 -8.76 -14.18 9.78
N VAL A 268 -7.97 -15.25 9.70
CA VAL A 268 -8.41 -16.61 10.06
C VAL A 268 -8.68 -16.74 11.56
N ALA A 269 -7.85 -16.13 12.42
CA ALA A 269 -8.08 -16.12 13.87
C ALA A 269 -9.41 -15.46 14.24
N ILE A 270 -9.75 -14.34 13.60
CA ILE A 270 -11.03 -13.65 13.78
C ILE A 270 -12.20 -14.46 13.21
N SER A 271 -12.04 -14.99 11.99
CA SER A 271 -13.05 -15.88 11.38
C SER A 271 -13.33 -17.09 12.26
N TRP A 272 -12.30 -17.68 12.90
CA TRP A 272 -12.47 -18.79 13.83
C TRP A 272 -13.29 -18.37 15.04
N ALA A 273 -12.93 -17.26 15.69
CA ALA A 273 -13.64 -16.76 16.86
C ALA A 273 -15.13 -16.46 16.58
N LEU A 274 -15.45 -16.02 15.37
CA LEU A 274 -16.82 -15.75 14.92
C LEU A 274 -17.57 -16.99 14.40
N SER A 275 -16.88 -18.12 14.24
CA SER A 275 -17.49 -19.33 13.68
C SER A 275 -18.36 -20.06 14.70
N GLU A 276 -19.42 -20.70 14.22
CA GLU A 276 -20.26 -21.60 15.04
C GLU A 276 -19.52 -22.87 15.50
N HIS A 277 -18.32 -23.11 14.97
CA HIS A 277 -17.50 -24.26 15.30
C HIS A 277 -16.54 -24.00 16.47
N SER A 278 -16.31 -22.74 16.81
CA SER A 278 -15.46 -22.36 17.93
C SER A 278 -16.16 -22.64 19.26
N SER A 279 -15.45 -23.30 20.16
CA SER A 279 -15.93 -23.62 21.51
C SER A 279 -14.76 -23.56 22.49
N HIS A 280 -15.05 -23.52 23.80
CA HIS A 280 -14.01 -23.61 24.83
C HIS A 280 -13.25 -24.97 24.84
N LYS A 281 -13.67 -25.94 24.01
CA LYS A 281 -13.04 -27.25 23.87
C LYS A 281 -12.39 -27.48 22.51
N ARG A 282 -12.60 -26.59 21.54
CA ARG A 282 -11.99 -26.66 20.20
C ARG A 282 -11.06 -25.48 20.00
N PHE A 283 -9.84 -25.76 19.58
CA PHE A 283 -8.80 -24.76 19.47
C PHE A 283 -8.25 -24.74 18.04
N LEU A 284 -7.94 -23.53 17.57
CA LEU A 284 -7.20 -23.32 16.34
C LEU A 284 -5.81 -22.80 16.70
N SER A 285 -4.81 -23.40 16.09
CA SER A 285 -3.42 -23.01 16.21
C SER A 285 -2.82 -22.70 14.86
N ILE A 286 -2.19 -21.54 14.73
CA ILE A 286 -1.58 -21.03 13.51
C ILE A 286 -0.09 -20.87 13.73
N GLY A 287 0.71 -21.66 13.03
CA GLY A 287 2.17 -21.66 13.08
C GLY A 287 2.77 -20.99 11.86
N LEU A 288 3.74 -20.10 12.05
CA LEU A 288 4.46 -19.43 10.97
C LEU A 288 5.96 -19.78 11.02
N THR A 289 6.47 -20.32 9.93
CA THR A 289 7.88 -20.68 9.75
C THR A 289 8.40 -20.09 8.44
N THR A 290 9.62 -19.55 8.47
CA THR A 290 10.26 -18.85 7.34
C THR A 290 11.54 -19.59 6.96
N GLY A 291 11.82 -19.73 5.67
CA GLY A 291 13.01 -20.40 5.17
C GLY A 291 12.75 -21.23 3.92
N GLU A 292 13.60 -22.22 3.67
CA GLU A 292 13.46 -23.14 2.54
C GLU A 292 12.36 -24.19 2.81
N PHE A 293 11.38 -24.29 1.92
CA PHE A 293 10.19 -25.16 2.08
C PHE A 293 10.53 -26.64 2.29
N SER A 294 11.70 -27.09 1.82
CA SER A 294 12.22 -28.45 2.01
C SER A 294 12.48 -28.81 3.49
N SER A 295 12.74 -27.81 4.35
CA SER A 295 13.11 -28.01 5.75
C SER A 295 12.07 -27.53 6.75
N LEU A 296 11.02 -26.80 6.32
CA LEU A 296 10.09 -26.14 7.25
C LEU A 296 9.20 -27.09 8.05
N ASP A 297 8.92 -28.30 7.58
CA ASP A 297 8.08 -29.25 8.32
C ASP A 297 8.70 -29.67 9.66
N GLY A 298 10.04 -29.75 9.71
CA GLY A 298 10.79 -30.05 10.94
C GLY A 298 10.59 -29.00 12.04
N TYR A 299 10.26 -27.75 11.67
CA TYR A 299 9.99 -26.67 12.62
C TYR A 299 8.50 -26.41 12.82
N LEU A 300 7.67 -26.61 11.78
CA LEU A 300 6.25 -26.25 11.81
C LEU A 300 5.43 -27.14 12.74
N LEU A 301 5.59 -28.46 12.66
CA LEU A 301 4.77 -29.38 13.47
C LEU A 301 5.09 -29.26 14.96
N PRO A 302 6.36 -29.19 15.40
CA PRO A 302 6.69 -28.94 16.80
C PRO A 302 6.19 -27.57 17.26
N LEU A 303 6.26 -26.55 16.39
CA LEU A 303 5.70 -25.24 16.68
C LEU A 303 4.19 -25.33 16.94
N LEU A 304 3.42 -26.03 16.11
CA LEU A 304 1.97 -26.24 16.27
C LEU A 304 1.61 -27.13 17.47
N GLY A 305 2.48 -28.09 17.82
CA GLY A 305 2.27 -29.00 18.95
C GLY A 305 2.64 -28.42 20.31
N ALA A 306 3.35 -27.29 20.34
CA ALA A 306 3.80 -26.68 21.60
C ALA A 306 2.63 -26.35 22.53
N GLU A 307 2.74 -26.75 23.80
CA GLU A 307 1.81 -26.34 24.85
C GLU A 307 2.19 -24.94 25.34
N LEU A 308 1.28 -23.97 25.16
CA LEU A 308 1.55 -22.57 25.40
C LEU A 308 0.54 -21.98 26.39
N PRO A 309 0.96 -21.10 27.31
CA PRO A 309 0.04 -20.48 28.28
C PRO A 309 -1.06 -19.69 27.57
N GLY A 310 -2.32 -19.92 27.96
CA GLY A 310 -3.47 -19.22 27.39
C GLY A 310 -3.86 -19.66 25.98
N ASP A 311 -3.25 -20.73 25.44
CA ASP A 311 -3.51 -21.31 24.12
C ASP A 311 -3.54 -20.26 22.97
N PRO A 312 -2.47 -19.47 22.79
CA PRO A 312 -2.38 -18.43 21.79
C PRO A 312 -2.63 -18.97 20.37
N VAL A 313 -3.50 -18.29 19.64
CA VAL A 313 -3.91 -18.72 18.29
C VAL A 313 -2.77 -18.63 17.29
N VAL A 314 -1.87 -17.64 17.41
CA VAL A 314 -0.78 -17.43 16.44
C VAL A 314 0.58 -17.50 17.13
N ARG A 315 1.52 -18.22 16.49
CA ARG A 315 2.88 -18.46 16.99
C ARG A 315 3.88 -18.53 15.85
N VAL A 316 5.09 -18.06 16.08
CA VAL A 316 6.15 -17.98 15.07
C VAL A 316 7.44 -18.65 15.54
N SER A 317 8.24 -19.16 14.60
CA SER A 317 9.62 -19.58 14.89
C SER A 317 10.55 -18.39 15.11
N ASN A 318 11.73 -18.64 15.70
CA ASN A 318 12.72 -17.60 15.99
C ASN A 318 13.18 -16.81 14.75
N PHE A 319 13.47 -17.50 13.64
CA PHE A 319 13.88 -16.84 12.40
C PHE A 319 12.74 -16.02 11.78
N THR A 320 11.50 -16.51 11.88
CA THR A 320 10.31 -15.76 11.46
C THR A 320 10.16 -14.47 12.27
N ARG A 321 10.33 -14.53 13.59
CA ARG A 321 10.33 -13.33 14.46
C ARG A 321 11.38 -12.31 14.02
N GLN A 322 12.61 -12.75 13.75
CA GLN A 322 13.66 -11.85 13.28
C GLN A 322 13.28 -11.18 11.95
N CYS A 323 12.73 -11.95 11.00
CA CYS A 323 12.30 -11.40 9.73
C CYS A 323 11.13 -10.42 9.88
N LEU A 324 10.18 -10.67 10.79
CA LEU A 324 9.09 -9.75 11.11
C LEU A 324 9.62 -8.41 11.67
N GLN A 325 10.60 -8.47 12.58
CA GLN A 325 11.21 -7.27 13.18
C GLN A 325 12.01 -6.44 12.16
N ILE A 326 12.82 -7.08 11.32
CA ILE A 326 13.62 -6.40 10.29
C ILE A 326 12.74 -5.75 9.21
N ASN A 327 11.61 -6.37 8.88
CA ASN A 327 10.67 -5.87 7.89
C ASN A 327 9.58 -4.95 8.46
N ASP A 328 9.71 -4.53 9.71
CA ASP A 328 8.80 -3.58 10.36
C ASP A 328 7.33 -4.04 10.42
N ILE A 329 7.10 -5.36 10.45
CA ILE A 329 5.75 -5.95 10.55
C ILE A 329 5.33 -5.95 12.02
N ARG A 330 4.33 -5.13 12.37
CA ARG A 330 3.98 -4.81 13.76
C ARG A 330 3.11 -5.87 14.43
N VAL A 331 3.77 -6.80 15.11
CA VAL A 331 3.15 -7.78 16.02
C VAL A 331 3.81 -7.70 17.39
N LEU A 332 3.06 -8.05 18.44
CA LEU A 332 3.56 -8.12 19.82
C LEU A 332 3.72 -9.58 20.23
N TYR A 333 4.80 -9.84 20.96
CA TYR A 333 5.16 -11.18 21.41
C TYR A 333 5.03 -11.26 22.93
N GLN A 334 4.92 -12.48 23.43
CA GLN A 334 5.23 -12.75 24.83
C GLN A 334 6.70 -12.43 25.10
N GLU A 335 7.02 -11.95 26.31
CA GLU A 335 8.39 -11.49 26.65
C GLU A 335 9.45 -12.59 26.50
N ARG A 336 9.08 -13.84 26.76
CA ARG A 336 9.96 -15.00 26.66
C ARG A 336 9.36 -16.05 25.71
N PRO A 337 10.19 -16.70 24.89
CA PRO A 337 9.73 -17.81 24.08
C PRO A 337 9.49 -19.05 24.95
N THR A 338 8.70 -19.98 24.43
CA THR A 338 8.67 -21.35 24.95
C THR A 338 9.65 -22.18 24.13
N GLU A 339 10.56 -22.86 24.80
CA GLU A 339 11.54 -23.72 24.17
C GLU A 339 10.97 -25.12 23.97
N VAL A 340 11.05 -25.62 22.74
CA VAL A 340 10.59 -26.95 22.33
C VAL A 340 11.79 -27.72 21.80
N THR A 341 12.12 -28.84 22.44
CA THR A 341 13.20 -29.71 21.96
C THR A 341 12.72 -30.51 20.75
N LEU A 342 13.46 -30.40 19.65
CA LEU A 342 13.22 -31.11 18.41
C LEU A 342 13.80 -32.53 18.46
N PHE A 343 13.36 -33.40 17.55
CA PHE A 343 13.84 -34.79 17.46
C PHE A 343 15.34 -34.92 17.17
N ASN A 344 15.94 -33.91 16.52
CA ASN A 344 17.37 -33.84 16.24
C ASN A 344 18.20 -33.26 17.42
N GLY A 345 17.57 -32.95 18.55
CA GLY A 345 18.21 -32.36 19.73
C GLY A 345 18.35 -30.84 19.68
N GLU A 346 17.96 -30.17 18.59
CA GLU A 346 17.92 -28.70 18.53
C GLU A 346 16.79 -28.14 19.40
N VAL A 347 16.95 -26.91 19.86
CA VAL A 347 15.91 -26.20 20.62
C VAL A 347 15.22 -25.19 19.71
N LEU A 348 13.93 -25.39 19.48
CA LEU A 348 13.07 -24.44 18.79
C LEU A 348 12.47 -23.46 19.80
N ALA A 349 12.82 -22.19 19.68
CA ALA A 349 12.12 -21.12 20.39
C ALA A 349 10.80 -20.78 19.67
N ALA A 350 9.68 -21.18 20.26
CA ALA A 350 8.33 -20.82 19.84
C ALA A 350 7.94 -19.48 20.48
N TRP A 351 7.59 -18.50 19.65
CA TRP A 351 7.18 -17.17 20.10
C TRP A 351 5.68 -16.97 19.90
N PRO A 352 4.88 -17.00 20.99
CA PRO A 352 3.47 -16.64 20.95
C PRO A 352 3.26 -15.18 20.58
N LEU A 353 2.26 -14.90 19.74
CA LEU A 353 1.78 -13.55 19.52
C LEU A 353 0.72 -13.23 20.57
N THR A 354 0.95 -12.16 21.33
CA THR A 354 0.02 -11.67 22.35
C THR A 354 -1.01 -10.69 21.76
N ALA A 355 -0.60 -9.93 20.76
CA ALA A 355 -1.47 -9.03 20.02
C ALA A 355 -0.89 -8.67 18.65
N LEU A 356 -1.74 -8.10 17.79
CA LEU A 356 -1.33 -7.45 16.55
C LEU A 356 -1.64 -5.96 16.66
N TRP A 357 -0.78 -5.10 16.08
CA TRP A 357 -1.05 -3.67 15.95
C TRP A 357 -2.04 -3.40 14.81
N SER A 358 -3.24 -3.96 14.96
CA SER A 358 -4.18 -4.13 13.86
C SER A 358 -4.89 -2.86 13.43
N PHE A 359 -4.99 -1.85 14.29
CA PHE A 359 -5.68 -0.60 13.98
C PHE A 359 -4.92 0.32 13.02
N ILE A 360 -3.68 -0.01 12.62
CA ILE A 360 -2.91 0.73 11.59
C ILE A 360 -2.40 -0.20 10.47
N TYR A 361 -2.01 -1.44 10.80
CA TYR A 361 -1.22 -2.27 9.88
C TYR A 361 -2.02 -3.35 9.14
N PHE A 362 -3.09 -3.88 9.73
CA PHE A 362 -3.81 -5.03 9.17
C PHE A 362 -5.22 -4.65 8.75
N ASP A 363 -5.68 -5.15 7.61
CA ASP A 363 -7.02 -4.84 7.12
C ASP A 363 -8.12 -5.55 7.94
N PHE A 364 -9.37 -5.10 7.79
CA PHE A 364 -10.50 -5.64 8.55
C PHE A 364 -10.82 -7.10 8.17
N ALA A 365 -11.26 -7.90 9.16
CA ALA A 365 -11.83 -9.21 8.89
C ALA A 365 -13.15 -9.07 8.10
N PRO A 366 -13.33 -9.77 6.95
CA PRO A 366 -14.52 -9.63 6.11
C PRO A 366 -15.84 -9.81 6.85
N GLU A 367 -15.90 -10.72 7.81
CA GLU A 367 -17.09 -10.99 8.62
C GLU A 367 -17.54 -9.76 9.40
N LEU A 368 -16.61 -9.02 10.00
CA LEU A 368 -16.90 -7.79 10.75
C LEU A 368 -17.31 -6.64 9.83
N GLN A 369 -16.77 -6.59 8.61
CA GLN A 369 -17.18 -5.60 7.61
C GLN A 369 -18.64 -5.78 7.21
N SER A 370 -19.08 -7.03 7.05
CA SER A 370 -20.45 -7.37 6.67
C SER A 370 -21.45 -7.40 7.84
N ASP A 371 -20.99 -7.26 9.09
CA ASP A 371 -21.86 -7.33 10.26
C ASP A 371 -22.79 -6.10 10.33
N PRO A 372 -24.12 -6.29 10.25
CA PRO A 372 -25.07 -5.18 10.28
C PRO A 372 -25.04 -4.37 11.56
N VAL A 373 -24.75 -4.99 12.70
CA VAL A 373 -24.73 -4.33 14.01
C VAL A 373 -23.56 -3.36 14.10
N LEU A 374 -22.44 -3.67 13.43
CA LEU A 374 -21.26 -2.82 13.42
C LEU A 374 -21.35 -1.68 12.41
N ASN A 375 -22.37 -1.61 11.54
CA ASN A 375 -22.47 -0.57 10.51
C ASN A 375 -22.58 0.83 11.10
N ALA A 376 -22.19 1.86 10.32
CA ALA A 376 -22.23 3.25 10.78
C ALA A 376 -23.64 3.70 11.21
N THR A 377 -24.67 3.22 10.50
CA THR A 377 -26.09 3.45 10.81
C THR A 377 -26.75 2.30 11.57
N GLY A 378 -25.94 1.35 12.07
CA GLY A 378 -26.45 0.22 12.85
C GLY A 378 -27.08 0.67 14.17
N THR A 379 -27.84 -0.23 14.79
CA THR A 379 -28.41 0.02 16.12
C THR A 379 -27.29 0.39 17.10
N ARG A 380 -27.42 1.55 17.75
CA ARG A 380 -26.51 1.97 18.81
C ARG A 380 -26.72 1.12 20.06
N PHE A 381 -25.63 0.73 20.70
CA PHE A 381 -25.63 0.01 21.96
C PHE A 381 -24.70 0.74 22.93
N GLU A 382 -25.28 1.34 23.96
CA GLU A 382 -24.50 1.96 25.04
C GLU A 382 -24.32 0.93 26.16
N PHE A 383 -23.22 0.98 26.91
CA PHE A 383 -22.98 0.07 28.04
C PHE A 383 -24.18 -0.06 28.98
N ASP A 384 -24.88 1.04 29.26
CA ASP A 384 -26.04 1.06 30.16
C ASP A 384 -27.25 0.32 29.57
N THR A 385 -27.27 0.13 28.25
CA THR A 385 -28.27 -0.67 27.52
C THR A 385 -27.82 -2.12 27.31
N TRP A 386 -26.65 -2.55 27.79
CA TRP A 386 -26.21 -3.95 27.62
C TRP A 386 -27.05 -4.96 28.40
N GLN A 387 -27.69 -4.52 29.49
CA GLN A 387 -28.64 -5.35 30.24
C GLN A 387 -29.94 -5.59 29.45
N THR A 388 -30.29 -4.68 28.54
CA THR A 388 -31.46 -4.77 27.66
C THR A 388 -31.11 -5.24 26.25
N TYR A 389 -29.81 -5.30 25.91
CA TYR A 389 -29.30 -6.02 24.76
C TYR A 389 -29.58 -7.49 24.99
N THR A 390 -30.79 -7.91 24.59
CA THR A 390 -31.08 -9.32 24.43
C THR A 390 -30.21 -9.75 23.28
N PRO A 391 -29.16 -10.59 23.51
CA PRO A 391 -28.47 -11.21 22.41
C PRO A 391 -29.56 -12.00 21.72
N ASN A 392 -30.07 -11.46 20.63
CA ASN A 392 -31.03 -12.18 19.84
C ASN A 392 -30.33 -13.48 19.46
N THR A 393 -31.07 -14.48 19.01
CA THR A 393 -30.48 -15.68 18.39
C THR A 393 -29.55 -15.37 17.17
N ALA A 394 -29.29 -14.08 16.92
CA ALA A 394 -28.36 -13.50 15.97
C ALA A 394 -26.92 -13.98 16.19
N LYS A 395 -26.34 -14.39 15.06
CA LYS A 395 -24.93 -14.73 14.86
C LYS A 395 -24.10 -13.44 14.64
N ASP A 396 -24.34 -12.37 15.41
CA ASP A 396 -23.56 -11.13 15.28
C ASP A 396 -22.29 -11.14 16.14
N ALA A 397 -21.32 -10.29 15.77
CA ALA A 397 -19.99 -10.25 16.36
C ALA A 397 -20.00 -9.81 17.83
N ILE A 398 -20.91 -8.92 18.22
CA ILE A 398 -21.00 -8.41 19.59
C ILE A 398 -21.54 -9.50 20.51
N SER A 399 -22.65 -10.14 20.15
CA SER A 399 -23.20 -11.28 20.87
C SER A 399 -22.22 -12.45 20.96
N THR A 400 -21.36 -12.63 19.95
CA THR A 400 -20.29 -13.64 19.99
C THR A 400 -19.20 -13.23 20.98
N PHE A 401 -18.69 -12.00 20.91
CA PHE A 401 -17.68 -11.49 21.84
C PHE A 401 -18.16 -11.52 23.29
N LEU A 402 -19.40 -11.11 23.58
CA LEU A 402 -19.96 -11.14 24.94
C LEU A 402 -20.08 -12.56 25.52
N ARG A 403 -20.19 -13.60 24.67
CA ARG A 403 -20.16 -15.01 25.10
C ARG A 403 -18.74 -15.51 25.39
N THR A 404 -17.73 -14.90 24.77
CA THR A 404 -16.31 -15.26 24.93
C THR A 404 -15.44 -14.02 25.15
N PRO A 405 -15.66 -13.26 26.24
CA PRO A 405 -15.04 -11.94 26.41
C PRO A 405 -13.51 -12.02 26.62
N HIS A 406 -12.98 -13.20 26.97
CA HIS A 406 -11.55 -13.48 27.10
C HIS A 406 -10.79 -13.41 25.77
N ASN A 407 -11.47 -13.41 24.63
CA ASN A 407 -10.84 -13.23 23.33
C ASN A 407 -10.57 -11.73 23.05
N ALA A 408 -9.49 -11.22 23.64
CA ALA A 408 -9.07 -9.83 23.49
C ALA A 408 -8.83 -9.42 22.03
N MET A 409 -8.31 -10.32 21.18
CA MET A 409 -8.07 -10.05 19.76
C MET A 409 -9.37 -9.76 19.01
N LEU A 410 -10.44 -10.54 19.27
CA LEU A 410 -11.76 -10.28 18.70
C LEU A 410 -12.32 -8.94 19.18
N GLY A 411 -12.26 -8.66 20.50
CA GLY A 411 -12.74 -7.39 21.06
C GLY A 411 -12.03 -6.17 20.46
N ILE A 412 -10.71 -6.24 20.31
CA ILE A 412 -9.92 -5.16 19.68
C ILE A 412 -10.31 -4.96 18.21
N GLU A 413 -10.55 -6.03 17.43
CA GLU A 413 -11.01 -5.89 16.04
C GLU A 413 -12.42 -5.30 15.93
N ILE A 414 -13.33 -5.66 16.84
CA ILE A 414 -14.66 -5.05 16.90
C ILE A 414 -14.51 -3.55 17.21
N ALA A 415 -13.74 -3.20 18.24
CA ALA A 415 -13.50 -1.80 18.61
C ALA A 415 -12.84 -0.99 17.48
N LYS A 416 -11.87 -1.58 16.77
CA LYS A 416 -11.26 -0.99 15.58
C LYS A 416 -12.30 -0.77 14.48
N THR A 417 -13.15 -1.74 14.21
CA THR A 417 -14.22 -1.62 13.19
C THR A 417 -15.15 -0.46 13.51
N LEU A 418 -15.56 -0.33 14.78
CA LEU A 418 -16.38 0.80 15.26
C LEU A 418 -15.64 2.14 15.19
N TYR A 419 -14.36 2.17 15.57
CA TYR A 419 -13.49 3.36 15.48
C TYR A 419 -13.44 3.92 14.05
N TYR A 420 -13.17 3.06 13.07
CA TYR A 420 -13.14 3.44 11.65
C TYR A 420 -14.54 3.72 11.06
N ARG A 421 -15.61 3.53 11.81
CA ARG A 421 -16.99 3.91 11.48
C ARG A 421 -17.50 5.09 12.32
N HIS A 422 -16.60 5.83 12.98
CA HIS A 422 -16.89 6.97 13.87
C HIS A 422 -17.78 6.64 15.09
N ARG A 423 -17.88 5.36 15.48
CA ARG A 423 -18.67 4.92 16.66
C ARG A 423 -17.81 4.85 17.91
N PHE A 424 -17.24 6.00 18.31
CA PHE A 424 -16.22 6.10 19.36
C PHE A 424 -16.67 5.63 20.75
N ALA A 425 -17.88 6.00 21.19
CA ALA A 425 -18.40 5.59 22.50
C ALA A 425 -18.49 4.05 22.61
N GLU A 426 -18.98 3.42 21.56
CA GLU A 426 -19.23 1.98 21.50
C GLU A 426 -17.91 1.20 21.37
N ALA A 427 -16.95 1.73 20.62
CA ALA A 427 -15.59 1.22 20.60
C ALA A 427 -14.96 1.27 22.02
N CYS A 428 -15.14 2.36 22.76
CA CYS A 428 -14.68 2.49 24.14
C CYS A 428 -15.34 1.47 25.08
N ASP A 429 -16.63 1.19 24.92
CA ASP A 429 -17.35 0.20 25.72
C ASP A 429 -16.83 -1.23 25.49
N ILE A 430 -16.55 -1.60 24.23
CA ILE A 430 -15.91 -2.89 23.91
C ILE A 430 -14.50 -2.96 24.53
N LEU A 431 -13.70 -1.90 24.40
CA LEU A 431 -12.37 -1.84 25.00
C LEU A 431 -12.41 -1.89 26.53
N ARG A 432 -13.49 -1.41 27.15
CA ARG A 432 -13.70 -1.51 28.60
C ARG A 432 -13.81 -2.96 29.06
N ILE A 433 -14.48 -3.83 28.30
CA ILE A 433 -14.49 -5.28 28.60
C ILE A 433 -13.08 -5.84 28.45
N VAL A 434 -12.41 -5.58 27.32
CA VAL A 434 -11.07 -6.11 27.05
C VAL A 434 -10.12 -5.74 28.19
N LEU A 435 -10.12 -4.48 28.61
CA LEU A 435 -9.27 -3.96 29.67
C LEU A 435 -9.71 -4.38 31.08
N SER A 436 -10.92 -4.87 31.27
CA SER A 436 -11.34 -5.50 32.53
C SER A 436 -10.71 -6.89 32.73
N ILE A 437 -10.33 -7.55 31.64
CA ILE A 437 -9.71 -8.89 31.64
C ILE A 437 -8.20 -8.77 31.58
N ASP A 438 -7.68 -7.92 30.69
CA ASP A 438 -6.27 -7.58 30.58
C ASP A 438 -6.07 -6.06 30.72
N PRO A 439 -5.95 -5.55 31.96
CA PRO A 439 -5.69 -4.13 32.21
C PRO A 439 -4.35 -3.65 31.67
N SER A 440 -3.42 -4.54 31.32
CA SER A 440 -2.08 -4.21 30.83
C SER A 440 -1.99 -4.14 29.31
N SER A 441 -3.06 -4.53 28.60
CA SER A 441 -3.10 -4.62 27.14
C SER A 441 -2.68 -3.31 26.46
N MET A 442 -1.47 -3.30 25.89
CA MET A 442 -0.91 -2.14 25.18
C MET A 442 -1.82 -1.74 24.01
N VAL A 443 -2.19 -2.70 23.16
CA VAL A 443 -2.97 -2.46 21.93
C VAL A 443 -4.36 -1.90 22.24
N ALA A 444 -5.05 -2.45 23.24
CA ALA A 444 -6.38 -1.95 23.64
C ALA A 444 -6.32 -0.53 24.21
N ARG A 445 -5.33 -0.24 25.08
CA ARG A 445 -5.14 1.11 25.63
C ARG A 445 -4.73 2.11 24.57
N THR A 446 -3.85 1.73 23.63
CA THR A 446 -3.47 2.63 22.54
C THR A 446 -4.64 2.95 21.63
N LEU A 447 -5.49 1.96 21.28
CA LEU A 447 -6.69 2.24 20.51
C LEU A 447 -7.65 3.19 21.26
N ARG A 448 -7.81 3.01 22.57
CA ARG A 448 -8.63 3.91 23.40
C ARG A 448 -8.04 5.32 23.49
N MET A 449 -6.72 5.45 23.61
CA MET A 449 -6.00 6.71 23.54
C MET A 449 -6.25 7.42 22.20
N MET A 450 -6.19 6.69 21.08
CA MET A 450 -6.50 7.25 19.75
C MET A 450 -7.96 7.70 19.63
N ILE A 451 -8.91 6.96 20.23
CA ILE A 451 -10.33 7.35 20.27
C ILE A 451 -10.48 8.67 21.04
N TYR A 452 -9.92 8.78 22.26
CA TYR A 452 -9.97 10.01 23.03
C TYR A 452 -9.30 11.19 22.33
N ARG A 453 -8.17 10.97 21.65
CA ARG A 453 -7.52 11.99 20.80
C ARG A 453 -8.47 12.52 19.72
N ASN A 454 -9.17 11.63 19.02
CA ASN A 454 -10.13 12.01 17.98
C ASN A 454 -11.30 12.82 18.56
N MET A 455 -11.88 12.33 19.66
CA MET A 455 -12.94 13.05 20.38
C MET A 455 -12.46 14.43 20.86
N ALA A 456 -11.20 14.55 21.30
CA ALA A 456 -10.63 15.81 21.77
C ALA A 456 -10.50 16.86 20.65
N VAL A 457 -10.00 16.43 19.48
CA VAL A 457 -9.85 17.30 18.30
C VAL A 457 -11.21 17.82 17.81
N GLU A 458 -12.24 16.98 17.86
CA GLU A 458 -13.62 17.30 17.47
C GLU A 458 -14.38 18.08 18.56
N CYS A 459 -13.85 18.18 19.78
CA CYS A 459 -14.54 18.81 20.88
C CYS A 459 -14.76 20.32 20.60
N PRO A 460 -15.99 20.84 20.82
CA PRO A 460 -16.30 22.25 20.55
C PRO A 460 -15.68 23.22 21.55
N THR A 461 -15.18 22.73 22.70
CA THR A 461 -14.62 23.57 23.76
C THR A 461 -13.22 23.12 24.14
N LEU A 462 -12.35 24.08 24.46
CA LEU A 462 -10.98 23.78 24.89
C LEU A 462 -10.95 22.99 26.21
N SER A 463 -11.85 23.30 27.14
CA SER A 463 -11.95 22.58 28.43
C SER A 463 -12.27 21.09 28.21
N GLY A 464 -13.28 20.80 27.38
CA GLY A 464 -13.64 19.42 27.04
C GLY A 464 -12.53 18.68 26.29
N ALA A 465 -11.89 19.34 25.32
CA ALA A 465 -10.72 18.79 24.62
C ALA A 465 -9.60 18.44 25.61
N THR A 466 -9.29 19.35 26.53
CA THR A 466 -8.25 19.15 27.56
C THR A 466 -8.57 17.99 28.50
N ALA A 467 -9.85 17.78 28.85
CA ALA A 467 -10.24 16.62 29.65
C ALA A 467 -10.02 15.29 28.90
N LEU A 468 -10.35 15.24 27.61
CA LEU A 468 -10.15 14.07 26.76
C LEU A 468 -8.66 13.78 26.50
N PHE A 469 -7.84 14.81 26.27
CA PHE A 469 -6.37 14.65 26.19
C PHE A 469 -5.79 14.09 27.49
N ARG A 470 -6.27 14.54 28.65
CA ARG A 470 -5.88 13.97 29.95
C ARG A 470 -6.25 12.49 30.09
N MET A 471 -7.44 12.08 29.62
CA MET A 471 -7.83 10.67 29.61
C MET A 471 -6.91 9.83 28.70
N ALA A 472 -6.58 10.34 27.52
CA ALA A 472 -5.64 9.71 26.60
C ALA A 472 -4.23 9.58 27.22
N ALA A 473 -3.73 10.64 27.88
CA ALA A 473 -2.44 10.63 28.57
C ALA A 473 -2.40 9.63 29.73
N GLN A 474 -3.53 9.41 30.42
CA GLN A 474 -3.64 8.38 31.46
C GLN A 474 -3.47 6.97 30.89
N ASP A 475 -4.00 6.69 29.68
CA ASP A 475 -3.77 5.42 29.01
C ASP A 475 -2.30 5.23 28.60
N ALA A 476 -1.66 6.28 28.07
CA ALA A 476 -0.23 6.27 27.79
C ALA A 476 0.61 5.97 29.05
N TRP A 477 0.30 6.64 30.16
CA TRP A 477 0.95 6.39 31.44
C TRP A 477 0.76 4.94 31.90
N CYS A 478 -0.47 4.41 31.84
CA CYS A 478 -0.75 3.03 32.22
C CYS A 478 0.07 2.03 31.38
N ILE A 479 0.18 2.23 30.07
CA ILE A 479 1.01 1.37 29.21
C ILE A 479 2.46 1.38 29.69
N ARG A 480 3.03 2.58 29.93
CA ARG A 480 4.42 2.73 30.37
C ARG A 480 4.73 2.02 31.69
N GLN A 481 3.76 1.97 32.62
CA GLN A 481 3.96 1.34 33.93
C GLN A 481 3.94 -0.21 33.87
N HIS A 482 3.27 -0.80 32.88
CA HIS A 482 3.00 -2.24 32.85
C HIS A 482 3.75 -2.99 31.75
N ASN A 483 4.54 -2.32 30.91
CA ASN A 483 5.25 -2.94 29.80
C ASN A 483 6.75 -2.68 29.94
N ALA A 484 7.54 -3.75 30.00
CA ALA A 484 9.00 -3.67 30.16
C ALA A 484 9.72 -3.07 28.95
N SER A 485 9.14 -3.22 27.75
CA SER A 485 9.65 -2.65 26.50
C SER A 485 8.52 -2.04 25.70
N LEU A 486 8.82 -0.94 24.99
CA LEU A 486 7.83 -0.16 24.25
C LEU A 486 8.27 -0.06 22.78
N PRO A 487 7.39 -0.42 21.82
CA PRO A 487 7.72 -0.35 20.40
C PRO A 487 7.70 1.10 19.90
N GLU A 488 8.25 1.34 18.70
CA GLU A 488 8.16 2.65 18.02
C GLU A 488 6.72 3.16 17.93
N ASP A 489 5.76 2.28 17.67
CA ASP A 489 4.36 2.65 17.54
C ASP A 489 3.76 3.27 18.80
N TYR A 490 4.17 2.77 19.98
CA TYR A 490 3.77 3.40 21.25
C TYR A 490 4.27 4.84 21.30
N TYR A 491 5.58 5.04 21.08
CA TYR A 491 6.17 6.37 21.12
C TYR A 491 5.59 7.31 20.06
N CYS A 492 5.33 6.80 18.85
CA CYS A 492 4.68 7.56 17.81
C CYS A 492 3.26 7.98 18.21
N GLU A 493 2.42 7.08 18.72
CA GLU A 493 1.05 7.44 19.08
C GLU A 493 0.97 8.42 20.27
N VAL A 494 1.86 8.29 21.25
CA VAL A 494 1.95 9.27 22.36
C VAL A 494 2.51 10.60 21.88
N GLY A 495 3.50 10.61 20.98
CA GLY A 495 3.99 11.85 20.38
C GLY A 495 2.93 12.54 19.52
N VAL A 496 2.12 11.76 18.79
CA VAL A 496 0.98 12.26 18.02
C VAL A 496 -0.12 12.80 18.94
N LEU A 497 -0.30 12.24 20.14
CA LEU A 497 -1.18 12.81 21.15
C LEU A 497 -0.74 14.22 21.56
N ALA A 498 0.55 14.41 21.86
CA ALA A 498 1.11 15.73 22.19
C ALA A 498 0.98 16.72 21.01
N LEU A 499 1.23 16.27 19.77
CA LEU A 499 0.99 17.08 18.56
C LEU A 499 -0.48 17.50 18.42
N ALA A 500 -1.41 16.57 18.64
CA ALA A 500 -2.85 16.84 18.56
C ALA A 500 -3.27 17.89 19.59
N GLU A 501 -2.75 17.80 20.81
CA GLU A 501 -3.03 18.76 21.87
C GLU A 501 -2.47 20.15 21.52
N ALA A 502 -1.20 20.23 21.07
CA ALA A 502 -0.58 21.48 20.63
C ALA A 502 -1.39 22.15 19.50
N LEU A 503 -1.75 21.38 18.48
CA LEU A 503 -2.47 21.90 17.33
C LEU A 503 -3.95 22.22 17.64
N THR A 504 -4.54 21.57 18.64
CA THR A 504 -5.85 21.94 19.18
C THR A 504 -5.78 23.25 19.98
N LEU A 505 -4.75 23.45 20.80
CA LEU A 505 -4.50 24.73 21.47
C LEU A 505 -4.36 25.85 20.45
N ALA A 506 -3.52 25.67 19.42
CA ALA A 506 -3.37 26.64 18.34
C ALA A 506 -4.69 26.94 17.61
N LYS A 507 -5.53 25.93 17.36
CA LYS A 507 -6.87 26.13 16.78
C LYS A 507 -7.72 27.09 17.63
N PHE A 508 -7.76 26.89 18.95
CA PHE A 508 -8.53 27.75 19.87
C PHE A 508 -7.91 29.14 20.05
N SER A 509 -6.58 29.24 20.17
CA SER A 509 -5.87 30.52 20.29
C SER A 509 -6.09 31.41 19.06
N ARG A 510 -6.05 30.83 17.86
CA ARG A 510 -6.34 31.54 16.60
C ARG A 510 -7.78 32.04 16.58
N ALA A 511 -8.75 31.20 16.93
CA ALA A 511 -10.15 31.59 17.00
C ALA A 511 -10.43 32.70 18.04
N ALA A 512 -9.65 32.74 19.13
CA ALA A 512 -9.74 33.77 20.16
C ALA A 512 -8.98 35.06 19.83
N GLY A 513 -8.10 35.05 18.82
CA GLY A 513 -7.20 36.17 18.52
C GLY A 513 -6.21 36.48 19.64
N ASN A 514 -5.93 35.53 20.54
CA ASN A 514 -4.86 35.63 21.54
C ASN A 514 -4.29 34.24 21.89
N ALA A 515 -3.05 34.17 22.36
CA ALA A 515 -2.40 32.91 22.74
C ALA A 515 -3.00 32.26 24.00
N MET A 516 -4.00 32.87 24.64
CA MET A 516 -4.64 32.44 25.89
C MET A 516 -3.67 32.18 27.06
N GLY A 517 -2.43 32.70 27.00
CA GLY A 517 -1.38 32.39 27.97
C GLY A 517 -0.77 30.99 27.83
N GLU A 518 -1.08 30.26 26.76
CA GLU A 518 -0.69 28.85 26.56
C GLU A 518 0.49 28.67 25.58
N GLU A 519 1.19 29.74 25.20
CA GLU A 519 2.30 29.69 24.23
C GLU A 519 3.45 28.78 24.71
N GLU A 520 3.85 28.90 25.98
CA GLU A 520 4.87 28.05 26.57
C GLU A 520 4.45 26.57 26.55
N ARG A 521 3.18 26.30 26.85
CA ARG A 521 2.61 24.95 26.81
C ARG A 521 2.58 24.40 25.38
N PHE A 522 2.18 25.21 24.42
CA PHE A 522 2.20 24.84 23.01
C PHE A 522 3.60 24.40 22.56
N LEU A 523 4.62 25.19 22.86
CA LEU A 523 6.02 24.86 22.53
C LEU A 523 6.53 23.64 23.31
N ALA A 524 6.11 23.46 24.57
CA ALA A 524 6.45 22.30 25.37
C ALA A 524 5.87 21.00 24.80
N LEU A 525 4.62 21.02 24.32
CA LEU A 525 3.97 19.87 23.69
C LEU A 525 4.65 19.48 22.37
N LEU A 526 5.07 20.46 21.55
CA LEU A 526 5.85 20.18 20.34
C LEU A 526 7.22 19.56 20.67
N GLU A 527 7.84 19.97 21.77
CA GLU A 527 9.10 19.38 22.23
C GLU A 527 8.92 17.97 22.78
N GLU A 528 7.87 17.75 23.58
CA GLU A 528 7.51 16.43 24.08
C GLU A 528 7.25 15.47 22.92
N ALA A 529 6.52 15.91 21.89
CA ALA A 529 6.32 15.12 20.68
C ALA A 529 7.65 14.75 20.01
N ALA A 530 8.56 15.71 19.84
CA ALA A 530 9.87 15.47 19.24
C ALA A 530 10.71 14.45 20.03
N ASP A 531 10.80 14.60 21.36
CA ASP A 531 11.50 13.66 22.25
C ASP A 531 10.92 12.23 22.16
N LEU A 532 9.60 12.11 22.11
CA LEU A 532 8.94 10.82 21.91
C LEU A 532 9.27 10.21 20.55
N PHE A 533 9.28 11.00 19.47
CA PHE A 533 9.66 10.48 18.15
C PHE A 533 11.14 10.05 18.09
N GLU A 534 12.05 10.76 18.77
CA GLU A 534 13.45 10.33 18.91
C GLU A 534 13.58 8.99 19.63
N LYS A 535 12.81 8.78 20.71
CA LYS A 535 12.72 7.48 21.39
C LYS A 535 12.17 6.40 20.47
N GLY A 536 11.16 6.73 19.65
CA GLY A 536 10.64 5.81 18.63
C GLY A 536 11.70 5.41 17.60
N MET A 537 12.55 6.35 17.18
CA MET A 537 13.66 6.08 16.27
C MET A 537 14.74 5.19 16.90
N SER A 538 15.01 5.31 18.20
CA SER A 538 16.08 4.55 18.86
C SER A 538 15.73 3.08 19.10
N VAL A 539 14.44 2.75 19.21
CA VAL A 539 13.97 1.36 19.45
C VAL A 539 13.60 0.60 18.18
N SER A 540 13.51 1.29 17.03
CA SER A 540 13.10 0.68 15.76
C SER A 540 14.27 0.46 14.81
N PRO A 541 14.41 -0.73 14.21
CA PRO A 541 15.41 -0.97 13.18
C PRO A 541 15.29 -0.05 11.96
N ALA A 542 14.08 0.39 11.61
CA ALA A 542 13.83 1.22 10.43
C ALA A 542 13.54 2.70 10.80
N GLY A 543 12.83 2.92 11.90
CA GLY A 543 12.47 4.26 12.42
C GLY A 543 11.82 5.16 11.37
N LEU A 544 11.00 4.60 10.47
CA LEU A 544 10.48 5.34 9.31
C LEU A 544 9.41 6.32 9.74
N ARG A 545 8.40 5.84 10.47
CA ARG A 545 7.26 6.64 10.93
C ARG A 545 7.70 7.71 11.91
N SER A 546 8.45 7.32 12.93
CA SER A 546 9.02 8.24 13.94
C SER A 546 9.84 9.35 13.30
N SER A 547 10.65 9.06 12.29
CA SER A 547 11.44 10.11 11.64
C SER A 547 10.63 11.14 10.86
N PHE A 548 9.56 10.70 10.19
CA PHE A 548 8.68 11.60 9.46
C PHE A 548 7.99 12.55 10.46
N LEU A 549 7.52 12.00 11.58
CA LEU A 549 6.87 12.76 12.63
C LEU A 549 7.86 13.69 13.36
N LEU A 550 9.10 13.25 13.60
CA LEU A 550 10.16 14.07 14.18
C LEU A 550 10.50 15.27 13.29
N ALA A 551 10.71 15.03 11.99
CA ALA A 551 10.98 16.08 11.01
C ALA A 551 9.89 17.15 11.04
N SER A 552 8.65 16.68 11.07
CA SER A 552 7.50 17.54 11.05
C SER A 552 7.31 18.33 12.35
N ALA A 553 7.48 17.69 13.53
CA ALA A 553 7.39 18.36 14.82
C ALA A 553 8.46 19.46 14.96
N ARG A 554 9.71 19.16 14.55
CA ARG A 554 10.82 20.13 14.56
C ARG A 554 10.56 21.28 13.60
N LEU A 555 10.05 21.00 12.40
CA LEU A 555 9.71 22.05 11.43
C LEU A 555 8.61 22.99 11.97
N LEU A 556 7.54 22.43 12.53
CA LEU A 556 6.47 23.24 13.15
C LEU A 556 7.02 24.08 14.30
N LYS A 557 7.78 23.48 15.22
CA LYS A 557 8.40 24.21 16.34
C LYS A 557 9.27 25.37 15.85
N ALA A 558 10.08 25.15 14.81
CA ALA A 558 10.92 26.18 14.23
C ALA A 558 10.09 27.33 13.66
N PHE A 559 8.99 27.03 12.94
CA PHE A 559 8.12 28.04 12.34
C PHE A 559 7.40 28.89 13.38
N PHE A 560 6.78 28.28 14.38
CA PHE A 560 6.10 29.02 15.45
C PHE A 560 7.05 29.85 16.30
N ARG A 561 8.31 29.41 16.50
CA ARG A 561 9.33 30.24 17.15
C ARG A 561 9.76 31.44 16.30
N ALA A 562 9.81 31.28 14.98
CA ALA A 562 10.20 32.34 14.06
C ALA A 562 9.09 33.37 13.85
N ASP A 563 7.81 32.96 13.87
CA ASP A 563 6.65 33.85 13.81
C ASP A 563 5.58 33.44 14.84
N PRO A 564 5.64 33.95 16.08
CA PRO A 564 4.64 33.68 17.11
C PRO A 564 3.21 34.11 16.72
N HIS A 565 3.04 35.04 15.78
CA HIS A 565 1.71 35.44 15.32
C HIS A 565 0.96 34.31 14.60
N LEU A 566 1.66 33.26 14.13
CA LEU A 566 1.02 32.05 13.59
C LEU A 566 0.09 31.37 14.62
N LEU A 567 0.34 31.57 15.92
CA LEU A 567 -0.49 31.00 16.99
C LEU A 567 -1.80 31.79 17.23
N ILE A 568 -1.88 33.02 16.71
CA ILE A 568 -2.91 33.99 17.09
C ILE A 568 -3.73 34.48 15.88
N ASP A 569 -3.09 34.67 14.73
CA ASP A 569 -3.72 35.24 13.54
C ASP A 569 -4.39 34.13 12.70
N ASP A 570 -5.72 34.02 12.85
CA ASP A 570 -6.55 33.04 12.16
C ASP A 570 -6.59 33.17 10.63
N ARG A 571 -6.17 34.33 10.09
CA ARG A 571 -6.14 34.62 8.65
C ARG A 571 -4.84 34.20 8.01
N ARG A 572 -3.76 34.13 8.78
CA ARG A 572 -2.45 33.67 8.29
C ARG A 572 -2.46 32.17 8.06
N ARG A 573 -2.02 31.75 6.88
CA ARG A 573 -1.62 30.36 6.65
C ARG A 573 -0.38 30.06 7.49
N VAL A 574 -0.24 28.81 7.92
CA VAL A 574 0.98 28.35 8.58
C VAL A 574 2.02 28.01 7.50
N ASP A 575 2.43 29.04 6.79
CA ASP A 575 3.56 29.03 5.86
C ASP A 575 4.78 29.59 6.61
N GLY A 576 5.99 29.26 6.18
CA GLY A 576 7.18 29.74 6.88
C GLY A 576 8.34 30.05 5.95
N SER A 577 9.44 30.51 6.54
CA SER A 577 10.65 30.88 5.81
C SER A 577 11.19 29.67 5.03
N GLN A 578 11.34 29.80 3.71
CA GLN A 578 11.95 28.75 2.87
C GLN A 578 13.37 28.38 3.34
N PRO A 579 14.24 29.35 3.70
CA PRO A 579 15.53 29.05 4.34
C PRO A 579 15.40 28.19 5.61
N LEU A 580 14.41 28.47 6.46
CA LEU A 580 14.20 27.72 7.69
C LEU A 580 13.75 26.28 7.41
N ALA A 581 12.85 26.08 6.44
CA ALA A 581 12.45 24.74 6.01
C ALA A 581 13.63 23.93 5.44
N ALA A 582 14.48 24.57 4.63
CA ALA A 582 15.68 23.95 4.09
C ALA A 582 16.66 23.56 5.20
N GLU A 583 16.87 24.43 6.19
CA GLU A 583 17.72 24.15 7.35
C GLU A 583 17.23 22.93 8.15
N GLN A 584 15.93 22.85 8.44
CA GLN A 584 15.37 21.70 9.17
C GLN A 584 15.47 20.40 8.35
N THR A 585 15.28 20.48 7.04
CA THR A 585 15.48 19.35 6.12
C THR A 585 16.94 18.87 6.16
N ILE A 586 17.91 19.78 6.08
CA ILE A 586 19.33 19.46 6.18
C ILE A 586 19.65 18.80 7.53
N ASN A 587 19.13 19.32 8.64
CA ASN A 587 19.35 18.74 9.96
C ASN A 587 18.79 17.32 10.07
N LEU A 588 17.63 17.05 9.44
CA LEU A 588 17.09 15.69 9.35
C LEU A 588 18.00 14.78 8.53
N LEU A 589 18.52 15.26 7.38
CA LEU A 589 19.44 14.48 6.55
C LEU A 589 20.73 14.13 7.31
N ARG A 590 21.28 15.07 8.10
CA ARG A 590 22.42 14.82 9.00
C ARG A 590 22.11 13.74 10.03
N LEU A 591 20.95 13.83 10.69
CA LEU A 591 20.53 12.83 11.67
C LEU A 591 20.42 11.43 11.05
N ARG A 592 20.10 11.37 9.76
CA ARG A 592 20.04 10.12 8.99
C ARG A 592 21.38 9.68 8.40
N GLY A 593 22.46 10.41 8.64
CA GLY A 593 23.81 10.09 8.17
C GLY A 593 24.05 10.36 6.68
N TYR A 594 23.23 11.20 6.04
CA TYR A 594 23.47 11.61 4.65
C TYR A 594 24.57 12.68 4.57
N ASP A 595 25.34 12.64 3.48
CA ASP A 595 26.24 13.73 3.11
C ASP A 595 25.41 14.93 2.62
N VAL A 596 25.35 15.97 3.45
CA VAL A 596 24.56 17.17 3.19
C VAL A 596 25.14 18.01 2.07
N GLU A 597 26.46 18.13 1.97
CA GLU A 597 27.09 18.97 0.95
C GLU A 597 26.82 18.37 -0.42
N ALA A 598 26.93 17.03 -0.53
CA ALA A 598 26.50 16.31 -1.72
C ALA A 598 25.01 16.51 -1.99
N ALA A 599 24.14 16.43 -0.97
CA ALA A 599 22.67 16.54 -1.13
C ALA A 599 22.17 17.89 -1.70
N LEU A 600 22.98 18.95 -1.64
CA LEU A 600 22.65 20.26 -2.22
C LEU A 600 22.97 20.38 -3.70
N THR A 601 23.71 19.43 -4.27
CA THR A 601 23.94 19.34 -5.72
C THR A 601 22.71 18.76 -6.44
N PRO A 602 22.51 19.01 -7.75
CA PRO A 602 21.42 18.40 -8.51
C PRO A 602 21.41 16.86 -8.42
N GLU A 603 22.58 16.24 -8.51
CA GLU A 603 22.76 14.79 -8.42
C GLU A 603 22.46 14.28 -7.01
N GLY A 604 22.94 14.97 -5.98
CA GLY A 604 22.65 14.61 -4.59
C GLY A 604 21.19 14.82 -4.20
N ASN A 605 20.53 15.85 -4.72
CA ASN A 605 19.11 16.08 -4.50
C ASN A 605 18.27 14.94 -5.12
N GLN A 606 18.62 14.49 -6.34
CA GLN A 606 18.02 13.29 -6.96
C GLN A 606 18.29 12.02 -6.15
N PHE A 607 19.49 11.86 -5.60
CA PHE A 607 19.81 10.74 -4.73
C PHE A 607 18.95 10.74 -3.44
N VAL A 608 18.78 11.90 -2.80
CA VAL A 608 17.90 12.06 -1.63
C VAL A 608 16.45 11.72 -1.99
N GLU A 609 15.95 12.23 -3.12
CA GLU A 609 14.60 11.92 -3.63
C GLU A 609 14.41 10.41 -3.78
N HIS A 610 15.33 9.72 -4.46
CA HIS A 610 15.27 8.28 -4.63
C HIS A 610 15.27 7.53 -3.29
N LYS A 611 16.10 7.97 -2.33
CA LYS A 611 16.14 7.35 -0.99
C LYS A 611 14.89 7.60 -0.16
N LEU A 612 14.23 8.74 -0.33
CA LEU A 612 12.92 8.98 0.29
C LEU A 612 11.86 8.05 -0.31
N LEU A 613 11.84 7.89 -1.64
CA LEU A 613 10.92 6.98 -2.33
C LEU A 613 11.13 5.51 -1.92
N ASP A 614 12.38 5.06 -1.79
CA ASP A 614 12.72 3.71 -1.28
C ASP A 614 12.11 3.49 0.11
N LYS A 615 12.25 4.47 1.00
CA LYS A 615 11.73 4.42 2.38
C LYS A 615 10.21 4.47 2.44
N ILE A 616 9.59 5.29 1.60
CA ILE A 616 8.13 5.35 1.46
C ILE A 616 7.61 3.98 1.01
N THR A 617 8.21 3.40 -0.02
CA THR A 617 7.85 2.08 -0.53
C THR A 617 8.00 1.02 0.55
N PHE A 618 9.14 1.02 1.25
CA PHE A 618 9.37 0.12 2.38
C PHE A 618 8.27 0.18 3.44
N HIS A 619 7.88 1.40 3.86
CA HIS A 619 6.83 1.57 4.87
C HIS A 619 5.46 1.13 4.36
N ASN A 620 5.14 1.48 3.11
CA ASN A 620 3.88 1.12 2.46
C ASN A 620 3.74 -0.39 2.33
N ASP A 621 4.83 -1.09 2.02
CA ASP A 621 4.86 -2.55 1.90
C ASP A 621 4.58 -3.27 3.22
N ALA A 622 4.75 -2.61 4.37
CA ALA A 622 4.45 -3.17 5.69
C ALA A 622 2.97 -3.01 6.09
N ILE A 623 2.21 -2.17 5.39
CA ILE A 623 0.83 -1.81 5.75
C ILE A 623 -0.17 -2.45 4.77
N ALA A 624 -1.16 -3.15 5.31
CA ALA A 624 -2.25 -3.76 4.55
C ALA A 624 -3.60 -3.04 4.77
N LEU A 625 -3.75 -2.20 5.79
CA LEU A 625 -5.01 -1.55 6.13
C LEU A 625 -5.45 -0.54 5.07
N ARG A 626 -6.52 -0.85 4.34
CA ARG A 626 -7.01 0.02 3.24
C ARG A 626 -7.41 1.41 3.75
N ALA A 627 -7.99 1.51 4.95
CA ALA A 627 -8.37 2.78 5.57
C ALA A 627 -7.21 3.71 5.96
N TYR A 628 -5.95 3.24 5.90
CA TYR A 628 -4.76 4.04 6.17
C TYR A 628 -3.92 4.30 4.90
N ARG A 629 -4.08 3.50 3.84
CA ARG A 629 -3.31 3.66 2.58
C ARG A 629 -3.44 5.03 1.92
N PRO A 630 -4.62 5.69 1.85
CA PRO A 630 -4.72 7.06 1.31
C PRO A 630 -3.79 8.03 2.03
N THR A 631 -3.67 7.88 3.34
CA THR A 631 -2.81 8.72 4.17
C THR A 631 -1.34 8.50 3.88
N LEU A 632 -0.93 7.26 3.60
CA LEU A 632 0.46 6.97 3.23
C LEU A 632 0.87 7.71 1.95
N CYS A 633 0.00 7.69 0.93
CA CYS A 633 0.20 8.47 -0.30
C CYS A 633 0.32 9.97 -0.02
N TYR A 634 -0.55 10.51 0.84
CA TYR A 634 -0.46 11.91 1.25
C TYR A 634 0.85 12.23 2.00
N THR A 635 1.22 11.43 3.01
CA THR A 635 2.46 11.65 3.77
C THR A 635 3.71 11.47 2.92
N ALA A 636 3.65 10.63 1.89
CA ALA A 636 4.70 10.52 0.88
C ALA A 636 4.82 11.81 0.05
N ALA A 637 3.69 12.39 -0.36
CA ALA A 637 3.68 13.68 -1.05
C ALA A 637 4.25 14.80 -0.15
N VAL A 638 3.89 14.82 1.14
CA VAL A 638 4.49 15.72 2.15
C VAL A 638 5.99 15.50 2.26
N ALA A 639 6.46 14.25 2.40
CA ALA A 639 7.88 13.97 2.56
C ALA A 639 8.71 14.43 1.36
N LEU A 640 8.20 14.23 0.14
CA LEU A 640 8.85 14.75 -1.06
C LEU A 640 8.82 16.28 -1.07
N TRP A 641 7.65 16.89 -0.87
CA TRP A 641 7.45 18.33 -1.07
C TRP A 641 8.08 19.20 0.02
N ASP A 642 7.99 18.77 1.28
CA ASP A 642 8.40 19.57 2.45
C ASP A 642 9.80 19.19 2.96
N PHE A 643 10.28 17.97 2.69
CA PHE A 643 11.56 17.45 3.23
C PHE A 643 12.60 17.11 2.16
N THR A 644 12.56 17.80 1.02
CA THR A 644 13.67 17.80 0.05
C THR A 644 14.39 19.15 0.01
N PRO A 645 15.73 19.15 -0.08
CA PRO A 645 16.51 20.40 -0.05
C PRO A 645 16.13 21.37 -1.17
N GLN A 646 15.86 20.86 -2.38
CA GLN A 646 15.45 21.67 -3.52
C GLN A 646 14.22 21.06 -4.23
N ARG A 647 13.15 21.84 -4.31
CA ARG A 647 11.94 21.47 -5.05
C ARG A 647 12.18 21.59 -6.56
N THR A 648 11.86 20.52 -7.30
CA THR A 648 11.97 20.46 -8.77
C THR A 648 10.61 20.25 -9.42
N ALA A 649 10.51 20.48 -10.74
CA ALA A 649 9.29 20.20 -11.49
C ALA A 649 8.91 18.70 -11.48
N GLY A 650 9.90 17.80 -11.51
CA GLY A 650 9.68 16.35 -11.43
C GLY A 650 9.07 15.95 -10.09
N LEU A 651 9.63 16.47 -9.00
CA LEU A 651 9.15 16.20 -7.65
C LEU A 651 7.73 16.74 -7.42
N ALA A 652 7.44 17.94 -7.93
CA ALA A 652 6.08 18.49 -7.91
C ALA A 652 5.07 17.58 -8.63
N ARG A 653 5.42 17.04 -9.81
CA ARG A 653 4.57 16.06 -10.52
C ARG A 653 4.40 14.78 -9.74
N GLN A 654 5.46 14.27 -9.13
CA GLN A 654 5.41 13.06 -8.30
C GLN A 654 4.50 13.25 -7.07
N ALA A 655 4.60 14.39 -6.39
CA ALA A 655 3.74 14.74 -5.27
C ALA A 655 2.26 14.85 -5.69
N LEU A 656 1.98 15.47 -6.84
CA LEU A 656 0.61 15.54 -7.41
C LEU A 656 0.08 14.14 -7.77
N ALA A 657 0.91 13.27 -8.34
CA ALA A 657 0.52 11.90 -8.66
C ALA A 657 0.17 11.11 -7.39
N LEU A 658 0.94 11.29 -6.30
CA LEU A 658 0.64 10.68 -5.00
C LEU A 658 -0.67 11.22 -4.39
N ILE A 659 -0.96 12.51 -4.54
CA ILE A 659 -2.24 13.09 -4.11
C ILE A 659 -3.41 12.47 -4.89
N GLU A 660 -3.29 12.29 -6.21
CA GLU A 660 -4.36 11.66 -6.99
C GLU A 660 -4.52 10.17 -6.67
N GLN A 661 -3.43 9.45 -6.39
CA GLN A 661 -3.50 8.09 -5.87
C GLN A 661 -4.25 8.04 -4.52
N ALA A 662 -3.98 8.99 -3.62
CA ALA A 662 -4.70 9.11 -2.35
C ALA A 662 -6.21 9.33 -2.58
N ARG A 663 -6.59 10.19 -3.54
CA ARG A 663 -8.01 10.41 -3.90
C ARG A 663 -8.66 9.15 -4.44
N THR A 664 -7.98 8.43 -5.32
CA THR A 664 -8.50 7.20 -5.93
C THR A 664 -8.80 6.16 -4.85
N MET A 665 -7.83 5.88 -3.97
CA MET A 665 -8.02 4.95 -2.85
C MET A 665 -9.11 5.41 -1.87
N ALA A 666 -9.22 6.73 -1.62
CA ALA A 666 -10.25 7.28 -0.74
C ALA A 666 -11.66 7.07 -1.30
N ARG A 667 -11.86 7.23 -2.62
CA ARG A 667 -13.15 7.00 -3.30
C ARG A 667 -13.58 5.54 -3.27
N GLU A 668 -12.64 4.60 -3.35
CA GLU A 668 -12.92 3.17 -3.23
C GLU A 668 -13.46 2.79 -1.84
N LEU A 669 -12.96 3.45 -0.79
CA LEU A 669 -13.39 3.20 0.60
C LEU A 669 -14.82 3.66 0.88
N THR A 670 -15.35 4.65 0.14
CA THR A 670 -16.72 5.15 0.33
C THR A 670 -17.75 4.03 0.26
N GLN A 671 -17.54 3.05 -0.62
CA GLN A 671 -18.44 1.91 -0.81
C GLN A 671 -18.49 0.97 0.42
N SER A 672 -17.44 0.98 1.25
CA SER A 672 -17.31 0.08 2.41
C SER A 672 -17.82 0.71 3.73
N GLY A 673 -18.22 1.99 3.70
CA GLY A 673 -18.68 2.72 4.88
C GLY A 673 -17.60 2.94 5.96
N PHE A 674 -16.33 2.80 5.61
CA PHE A 674 -15.19 3.09 6.48
C PHE A 674 -14.64 4.48 6.21
N HIS A 675 -14.20 5.14 7.28
CA HIS A 675 -13.50 6.41 7.25
C HIS A 675 -11.98 6.21 7.14
N ILE A 676 -11.27 7.31 6.93
CA ILE A 676 -9.84 7.31 6.66
C ILE A 676 -9.10 7.77 7.91
N TYR A 677 -8.12 6.98 8.36
CA TYR A 677 -7.20 7.43 9.40
C TYR A 677 -6.16 8.37 8.80
N SER A 678 -6.35 9.67 8.99
CA SER A 678 -5.71 10.75 8.25
C SER A 678 -4.61 11.48 9.01
N PHE A 679 -3.45 11.63 8.38
CA PHE A 679 -2.37 12.53 8.78
C PHE A 679 -2.33 13.80 7.92
N SER A 680 -3.46 14.15 7.26
CA SER A 680 -3.56 15.37 6.45
C SER A 680 -3.34 16.67 7.23
N ARG A 681 -3.51 16.63 8.55
CA ARG A 681 -3.14 17.67 9.53
C ARG A 681 -2.10 17.22 10.55
N ILE A 682 -1.29 16.21 10.19
CA ILE A 682 -0.23 15.56 10.98
C ILE A 682 -0.60 14.85 12.30
N TYR A 683 -1.73 15.13 12.93
CA TYR A 683 -2.03 14.60 14.27
C TYR A 683 -2.91 13.33 14.30
N GLY A 684 -3.13 12.66 13.17
CA GLY A 684 -3.89 11.40 13.10
C GLY A 684 -5.36 11.53 13.54
N GLU A 685 -6.26 11.87 12.61
CA GLU A 685 -7.71 11.97 12.84
C GLU A 685 -8.51 11.05 11.90
N ILE A 686 -9.69 10.61 12.30
CA ILE A 686 -10.63 9.85 11.47
C ILE A 686 -11.46 10.83 10.65
N LEU A 687 -11.27 10.82 9.34
CA LEU A 687 -11.99 11.69 8.41
C LEU A 687 -12.97 10.91 7.55
N THR A 688 -14.13 11.51 7.29
CA THR A 688 -15.00 11.05 6.21
C THR A 688 -14.27 11.15 4.88
N THR A 689 -14.71 10.37 3.89
CA THR A 689 -14.11 10.44 2.55
C THR A 689 -14.26 11.85 1.97
N GLU A 690 -15.41 12.50 2.14
CA GLU A 690 -15.61 13.85 1.57
C GLU A 690 -14.59 14.84 2.12
N ARG A 691 -14.43 14.89 3.45
CA ARG A 691 -13.49 15.80 4.09
C ARG A 691 -12.03 15.48 3.77
N PHE A 692 -11.70 14.19 3.60
CA PHE A 692 -10.37 13.80 3.14
C PHE A 692 -10.10 14.27 1.70
N LEU A 693 -11.09 14.19 0.80
CA LEU A 693 -10.96 14.68 -0.57
C LEU A 693 -10.79 16.20 -0.62
N GLU A 694 -11.54 16.95 0.19
CA GLU A 694 -11.34 18.40 0.37
C GLU A 694 -9.89 18.71 0.80
N HIS A 695 -9.35 17.91 1.72
CA HIS A 695 -7.97 18.06 2.15
C HIS A 695 -6.94 17.80 1.04
N MET A 696 -7.25 16.89 0.10
CA MET A 696 -6.41 16.65 -1.08
C MET A 696 -6.47 17.82 -2.06
N ASP A 697 -7.63 18.44 -2.23
CA ASP A 697 -7.81 19.61 -3.10
C ASP A 697 -7.00 20.81 -2.61
N ASN A 698 -7.03 21.07 -1.30
CA ASN A 698 -6.20 22.10 -0.68
C ASN A 698 -4.69 21.86 -0.91
N ALA A 699 -4.26 20.60 -0.80
CA ALA A 699 -2.87 20.20 -1.00
C ALA A 699 -2.43 20.36 -2.46
N GLU A 700 -3.24 19.93 -3.43
CA GLU A 700 -2.99 20.16 -4.85
C GLU A 700 -2.89 21.67 -5.15
N GLN A 701 -3.83 22.46 -4.61
CA GLN A 701 -3.82 23.91 -4.82
C GLN A 701 -2.57 24.57 -4.22
N SER A 702 -2.03 24.03 -3.12
CA SER A 702 -0.76 24.48 -2.51
C SER A 702 0.44 24.23 -3.43
N ILE A 703 0.56 23.03 -4.01
CA ILE A 703 1.61 22.73 -4.98
C ILE A 703 1.48 23.63 -6.21
N ARG A 704 0.28 23.74 -6.80
CA ARG A 704 0.07 24.52 -8.03
C ARG A 704 0.33 26.02 -7.84
N ARG A 705 -0.01 26.61 -6.69
CA ARG A 705 0.33 28.00 -6.38
C ARG A 705 1.83 28.24 -6.30
N THR A 706 2.61 27.25 -5.90
CA THR A 706 4.07 27.35 -5.82
C THR A 706 4.76 27.07 -7.15
N ALA A 707 4.34 26.01 -7.84
CA ALA A 707 4.99 25.52 -9.05
C ALA A 707 4.52 26.22 -10.34
N GLY A 708 3.33 26.85 -10.32
CA GLY A 708 2.70 27.47 -11.48
C GLY A 708 1.98 26.46 -12.39
N ASN A 709 1.10 26.97 -13.27
CA ASN A 709 0.24 26.15 -14.12
C ASN A 709 0.97 25.50 -15.32
N THR A 710 2.21 25.88 -15.60
CA THR A 710 3.01 25.34 -16.73
C THR A 710 3.92 24.18 -16.32
N LEU A 711 3.64 23.53 -15.19
CA LEU A 711 4.48 22.48 -14.61
C LEU A 711 4.74 21.33 -15.58
N ASP A 712 3.73 20.97 -16.39
CA ASP A 712 3.79 19.84 -17.32
C ASP A 712 4.79 20.07 -18.45
N ALA A 713 5.07 21.32 -18.81
CA ALA A 713 6.00 21.70 -19.87
C ALA A 713 7.46 21.76 -19.39
N TRP A 714 7.73 21.62 -18.10
CA TRP A 714 9.09 21.77 -17.55
C TRP A 714 9.84 20.43 -17.46
N PRO A 715 11.16 20.39 -17.72
CA PRO A 715 11.99 19.21 -17.49
C PRO A 715 12.00 18.79 -16.01
N ASN A 716 12.08 17.49 -15.73
CA ASN A 716 12.03 16.96 -14.35
C ASN A 716 13.05 17.60 -13.40
N HIS A 717 14.29 17.81 -13.87
CA HIS A 717 15.39 18.34 -13.08
C HIS A 717 15.32 19.87 -12.86
N LYS A 718 14.37 20.57 -13.50
CA LYS A 718 14.28 22.03 -13.41
C LYS A 718 13.87 22.45 -11.99
N PRO A 719 14.68 23.26 -11.28
CA PRO A 719 14.31 23.80 -9.98
C PRO A 719 13.09 24.72 -10.08
N LEU A 720 12.22 24.69 -9.07
CA LEU A 720 11.12 25.65 -8.95
C LEU A 720 11.65 27.01 -8.46
N PRO A 721 10.99 28.13 -8.80
CA PRO A 721 11.38 29.45 -8.31
C PRO A 721 11.38 29.50 -6.78
N LEU A 722 12.45 30.03 -6.20
CA LEU A 722 12.53 30.29 -4.76
C LEU A 722 11.50 31.37 -4.38
N LYS A 723 10.62 31.05 -3.44
CA LYS A 723 9.67 32.01 -2.84
C LYS A 723 10.17 32.39 -1.46
N LYS A 724 9.86 33.62 -1.01
CA LYS A 724 10.21 34.04 0.36
C LYS A 724 9.52 33.18 1.43
N GLN A 725 8.30 32.73 1.15
CA GLN A 725 7.53 31.83 2.01
C GLN A 725 7.40 30.46 1.33
N ALA A 726 7.67 29.41 2.09
CA ALA A 726 7.42 28.03 1.73
C ALA A 726 5.98 27.66 2.11
N GLU A 727 5.16 27.39 1.10
CA GLU A 727 3.88 26.72 1.31
C GLU A 727 4.16 25.25 1.61
N LEU A 728 3.77 24.82 2.82
CA LEU A 728 3.95 23.45 3.29
C LEU A 728 2.70 22.63 3.01
N LEU A 729 2.87 21.39 2.53
CA LEU A 729 1.76 20.45 2.48
C LEU A 729 1.36 20.01 3.88
N LEU A 730 2.33 19.91 4.80
CA LEU A 730 2.11 19.54 6.19
C LEU A 730 0.99 20.35 6.88
N MET A 731 0.87 21.63 6.51
CA MET A 731 -0.08 22.57 7.09
C MET A 731 -1.13 23.09 6.09
N ALA A 732 -1.19 22.52 4.88
CA ALA A 732 -2.14 22.92 3.86
C ALA A 732 -3.61 22.81 4.31
N ASN A 733 -3.87 21.90 5.26
CA ASN A 733 -5.20 21.61 5.79
C ASN A 733 -5.42 22.13 7.21
N PHE A 734 -4.47 22.88 7.77
CA PHE A 734 -4.66 23.46 9.09
C PHE A 734 -5.65 24.63 9.01
N PRO A 735 -6.60 24.78 9.97
CA PRO A 735 -7.68 25.74 9.85
C PRO A 735 -7.17 27.19 9.67
N THR A 736 -7.54 27.78 8.53
CA THR A 736 -7.52 29.23 8.32
C THR A 736 -8.97 29.70 8.35
N LEU A 737 -9.30 30.71 9.15
CA LEU A 737 -10.69 31.22 9.27
C LEU A 737 -11.08 32.13 8.09
N THR A 738 -10.28 32.16 7.01
CA THR A 738 -10.55 33.01 5.86
C THR A 738 -11.37 32.32 4.78
N ALA A 739 -12.66 32.71 4.78
CA ALA A 739 -13.60 32.75 3.66
C ALA A 739 -14.07 31.42 3.04
N THR A 740 -14.86 30.67 3.81
CA THR A 740 -16.16 30.09 3.37
C THR A 740 -16.80 29.44 4.59
N GLY A 741 -17.79 30.10 5.20
CA GLY A 741 -18.50 29.52 6.34
C GLY A 741 -18.99 30.49 7.41
N GLN A 742 -19.40 31.71 7.05
CA GLN A 742 -20.44 32.38 7.84
C GLN A 742 -21.79 31.78 7.41
N THR A 743 -22.15 30.63 7.98
CA THR A 743 -23.58 30.38 8.20
C THR A 743 -24.02 31.31 9.31
N GLU A 744 -24.58 32.45 8.93
CA GLU A 744 -25.41 33.27 9.81
C GLU A 744 -26.46 32.37 10.46
N GLY A 745 -26.23 32.03 11.72
CA GLY A 745 -27.30 31.58 12.61
C GLY A 745 -28.27 32.74 12.77
N LYS A 746 -29.27 32.81 11.89
CA LYS A 746 -30.49 33.58 12.15
C LYS A 746 -31.18 32.95 13.35
N ILE A 747 -30.87 33.50 14.51
CA ILE A 747 -31.77 33.53 15.66
C ILE A 747 -33.04 34.21 15.14
N LYS A 748 -34.07 33.42 14.81
CA LYS A 748 -35.44 33.91 14.78
C LYS A 748 -36.04 33.64 16.15
N SER A 749 -36.05 34.69 16.96
CA SER A 749 -37.05 34.88 17.99
C SER A 749 -38.43 34.94 17.34
N ASN A 750 -39.25 33.91 17.59
CA ASN A 750 -40.68 34.02 17.90
C ASN A 750 -41.16 32.68 18.47
#